data_AF-A0AAW0LX24-F1
#
_entry.id   AF-A0AAW0LX24-F1
#
_cell.length_a   1.000
_cell.length_b   1.000
_cell.length_c   1.000
_cell.angle_alpha   90.00
_cell.angle_beta   90.00
_cell.angle_gamma   90.00
#
_symmetry.space_group_name_H-M   'P 1'
#
loop_
_entity.id
_entity.type
_entity.pdbx_description
1 polymer ?
#
loop_
_entity_poly.entity_id
_entity_poly.type
_entity_poly.pdbx_seq_one_letter_code
_entity_poly.pdbx_strand_id
1 'polypeptide(L)'
;MSEATDSCRFIYKDPNRPIEARVNDLLSHMSLKEKVGQMTCTENPAASPSTIKDLSIGAILYSCPASCYPTEPASAINWADMVDSLQKAALEARLGIPIIQMCDSVHGHGNVFGATIFPHNVGLGATRQRIASATALELRATGTNFSVAPCVAVMRDPRWGRCYESFSEDSEIVSAMTSAVVGYQGIPPEGHPNGYPYVAGGTKVIACAKHFVGDGGTELGLMEGNTVSSFEDLGRIHMKPYLDCLAHGVSTIMPSYTSWNGTRMHGHRFLLTDILKEKLGFKGFLLSDWEGIDTICEPYRADYRHCVLTSINAGVDMNMEPLRYEEYFETLISLVESGEIPMSRIDDAVKRILKVKFIAGLFEHPFADRSLLDMVGCKVHRELAREAVRKSLILLKNGKDPEKPFLPLDKNARRILVIGRHADDLGYQCGGWTITKYGTSGRITIGTTILEGIKEAVGEHSEVIYEQNPSSATFEDLQFSYAIVVVGEPAYAEGRGYNVELKIPFDGANVINMVAERVPTLVVLISGRPLVLEPELLEKMDALVAAWLPGSQGEGVADVVFGDYEFQGKLPVTWFKRVDQLPMNYGDEHYDPLFPLGFGLKTKMSEATDSCRFIYKDPNRPIEARVNNLLSHMSLKEKVGQMTCTENPAATSCYPTEPASATDWADMVDSLQKAALESRLGIPIIQMCDSVHGHGNVFGTTVFPHNIGLGATRQVIRDPRWGLCYESFSEDSEIVSAMTSAVVGYQGIPPKGHPNGYPYVASRTNVIACAKHFVGDGGTELGLMEGNTVSSFEDLERIHMKPYLHCLAQGVSTIMPSYTSWNGTRMHGHRFLLTDILKEKLGFKGFLLSGWEGIDTICEPYRADYRHCVLTSINAGVDMNMEPFRYEEYFETLISLVESGEIPMSRIDDAVKRILKVKFIAGLFEHPFADRSLLDMVGCKVHRELAREAVRKSLILLKNGKDLEKPFLPLNKNARRILVIGRHADDLGYQCGGWTITKYGTSGRITIGTTILEGIKEAVGEHVEVIYEQNPSLATFEGLEFSFAIVVVGEPAYAESKGYNVELKIPFDGANVINMVAERVPTLVVLISGRPLVLEPELLEKIDALVAAWLPGSQGEGVADVVFGEYEFQGKLPVTWFKRADQLPVNYGDEHYDPLFPLGFGLKMKIH
;
A
#
# COMPACT_ATOMS: atom_id res chain seq x y z
N MET A 1 12.65 3.15 -43.84
CA MET A 1 12.69 1.68 -44.02
C MET A 1 14.15 1.29 -43.82
N SER A 2 14.60 0.50 -42.84
CA SER A 2 14.01 -0.58 -42.05
C SER A 2 14.75 -0.75 -40.71
N GLU A 3 14.08 -0.56 -39.58
CA GLU A 3 14.46 -1.15 -38.28
C GLU A 3 13.20 -1.64 -37.54
N ALA A 4 12.31 -2.26 -38.30
CA ALA A 4 11.28 -3.15 -37.77
C ALA A 4 11.59 -4.53 -38.32
N THR A 5 12.19 -5.41 -37.50
CA THR A 5 12.01 -6.87 -37.45
C THR A 5 13.13 -7.53 -36.64
N ASP A 6 12.84 -7.90 -35.39
CA ASP A 6 13.40 -9.14 -34.80
C ASP A 6 12.61 -9.68 -33.59
N SER A 7 11.60 -8.93 -33.09
CA SER A 7 10.68 -9.42 -32.04
C SER A 7 9.65 -10.46 -32.51
N CYS A 8 9.68 -10.90 -33.77
CA CYS A 8 8.64 -11.75 -34.38
C CYS A 8 9.01 -13.25 -34.49
N ARG A 9 10.13 -13.71 -33.90
CA ARG A 9 10.62 -15.08 -34.16
C ARG A 9 10.30 -16.15 -33.10
N PHE A 10 10.03 -15.78 -31.85
CA PHE A 10 9.78 -16.75 -30.76
C PHE A 10 8.54 -16.38 -29.94
N ILE A 11 7.52 -17.25 -29.93
CA ILE A 11 6.26 -17.06 -29.21
C ILE A 11 6.50 -16.98 -27.70
N TYR A 12 7.47 -17.74 -27.18
CA TYR A 12 7.73 -17.80 -25.74
C TYR A 12 8.20 -16.47 -25.13
N LYS A 13 8.72 -15.54 -25.94
CA LYS A 13 9.16 -14.22 -25.49
C LYS A 13 8.04 -13.16 -25.48
N ASP A 14 6.88 -13.45 -26.07
CA ASP A 14 5.75 -12.52 -26.07
C ASP A 14 4.88 -12.73 -24.82
N PRO A 15 4.83 -11.75 -23.89
CA PRO A 15 4.07 -11.87 -22.64
C PRO A 15 2.55 -11.92 -22.85
N ASN A 16 2.05 -11.52 -24.02
CA ASN A 16 0.61 -11.51 -24.33
C ASN A 16 0.09 -12.88 -24.81
N ARG A 17 0.98 -13.86 -24.99
CA ARG A 17 0.60 -15.20 -25.45
C ARG A 17 0.22 -16.08 -24.26
N PRO A 18 -0.76 -17.00 -24.42
CA PRO A 18 -1.12 -17.94 -23.38
C PRO A 18 0.10 -18.74 -22.88
N ILE A 19 0.20 -18.97 -21.58
CA ILE A 19 1.32 -19.68 -20.95
C ILE A 19 1.60 -21.03 -21.64
N GLU A 20 0.57 -21.82 -21.92
CA GLU A 20 0.74 -23.12 -22.59
C GLU A 20 1.34 -22.98 -24.00
N ALA A 21 1.03 -21.92 -24.72
CA ALA A 21 1.64 -21.66 -26.03
C ALA A 21 3.13 -21.30 -25.88
N ARG A 22 3.47 -20.49 -24.87
CA ARG A 22 4.86 -20.09 -24.56
C ARG A 22 5.69 -21.28 -24.11
N VAL A 23 5.15 -22.14 -23.25
CA VAL A 23 5.79 -23.38 -22.80
C VAL A 23 6.09 -24.31 -23.97
N ASN A 24 5.09 -24.58 -24.83
CA ASN A 24 5.27 -25.50 -25.95
C ASN A 24 6.24 -24.95 -27.01
N ASP A 25 6.21 -23.65 -27.28
CA ASP A 25 7.18 -23.01 -28.17
C ASP A 25 8.59 -23.14 -27.62
N LEU A 26 8.85 -22.69 -26.38
CA LEU A 26 10.17 -22.77 -25.77
C LEU A 26 10.71 -24.21 -25.75
N LEU A 27 9.89 -25.17 -25.31
CA LEU A 27 10.28 -26.58 -25.25
C LEU A 27 10.71 -27.15 -26.62
N SER A 28 10.08 -26.68 -27.70
CA SER A 28 10.41 -27.12 -29.07
C SER A 28 11.78 -26.66 -29.55
N HIS A 29 12.31 -25.59 -28.96
CA HIS A 29 13.63 -25.03 -29.28
C HIS A 29 14.74 -25.55 -28.37
N MET A 30 14.41 -26.29 -27.29
CA MET A 30 15.38 -26.78 -26.31
C MET A 30 16.05 -28.09 -26.75
N SER A 31 17.37 -28.12 -26.65
CA SER A 31 18.18 -29.34 -26.70
C SER A 31 17.97 -30.22 -25.47
N LEU A 32 18.40 -31.49 -25.53
CA LEU A 32 18.38 -32.38 -24.37
C LEU A 32 19.18 -31.79 -23.19
N LYS A 33 20.35 -31.19 -23.46
CA LYS A 33 21.18 -30.55 -22.43
C LYS A 33 20.45 -29.42 -21.73
N GLU A 34 19.79 -28.53 -22.48
CA GLU A 34 19.01 -27.43 -21.88
C GLU A 34 17.80 -27.95 -21.09
N LYS A 35 17.16 -29.03 -21.53
CA LYS A 35 16.05 -29.67 -20.80
C LYS A 35 16.53 -30.28 -19.49
N VAL A 36 17.64 -31.03 -19.51
CA VAL A 36 18.27 -31.57 -18.30
C VAL A 36 18.73 -30.44 -17.37
N GLY A 37 19.30 -29.36 -17.92
CA GLY A 37 19.66 -28.17 -17.15
C GLY A 37 18.48 -27.58 -16.38
N GLN A 38 17.30 -27.48 -16.99
CA GLN A 38 16.09 -27.03 -16.30
C GLN A 38 15.65 -27.97 -15.16
N MET A 39 15.96 -29.26 -15.26
CA MET A 39 15.66 -30.26 -14.21
C MET A 39 16.73 -30.30 -13.10
N THR A 40 17.72 -29.42 -13.12
CA THR A 40 18.81 -29.36 -12.16
C THR A 40 18.68 -28.12 -11.27
N CYS A 41 18.69 -28.36 -9.96
CA CYS A 41 18.85 -27.35 -8.91
C CYS A 41 20.18 -27.61 -8.17
N THR A 42 21.03 -26.58 -8.06
CA THR A 42 22.35 -26.65 -7.40
C THR A 42 22.48 -25.55 -6.34
N GLU A 43 23.53 -25.57 -5.52
CA GLU A 43 23.78 -24.56 -4.48
C GLU A 43 24.78 -23.48 -4.94
N ASN A 44 24.61 -22.26 -4.42
CA ASN A 44 25.37 -21.07 -4.80
C ASN A 44 26.92 -21.16 -4.70
N PRO A 45 27.56 -21.83 -3.71
CA PRO A 45 29.02 -21.89 -3.74
C PRO A 45 29.57 -22.81 -4.85
N ALA A 46 28.75 -23.70 -5.41
CA ALA A 46 29.14 -24.67 -6.44
C ALA A 46 28.85 -24.19 -7.88
N ALA A 47 28.03 -23.14 -8.04
CA ALA A 47 27.56 -22.64 -9.33
C ALA A 47 28.25 -21.32 -9.72
N SER A 48 29.24 -21.38 -10.60
CA SER A 48 29.78 -20.17 -11.24
C SER A 48 28.77 -19.59 -12.24
N PRO A 49 28.81 -18.27 -12.53
CA PRO A 49 28.03 -17.66 -13.62
C PRO A 49 28.20 -18.41 -14.96
N SER A 50 29.40 -18.91 -15.26
CA SER A 50 29.65 -19.71 -16.47
C SER A 50 28.88 -21.03 -16.46
N THR A 51 28.84 -21.73 -15.32
CA THR A 51 28.10 -22.99 -15.18
C THR A 51 26.61 -22.78 -15.42
N ILE A 52 26.03 -21.74 -14.81
CA ILE A 52 24.61 -21.42 -14.96
C ILE A 52 24.26 -21.20 -16.44
N LYS A 53 25.11 -20.45 -17.15
CA LYS A 53 24.95 -20.16 -18.57
C LYS A 53 25.12 -21.40 -19.46
N ASP A 54 26.23 -22.12 -19.29
CA ASP A 54 26.66 -23.19 -20.20
C ASP A 54 25.78 -24.44 -20.06
N LEU A 55 25.33 -24.76 -18.85
CA LEU A 55 24.44 -25.90 -18.58
C LEU A 55 22.96 -25.51 -18.58
N SER A 56 22.63 -24.22 -18.69
CA SER A 56 21.24 -23.72 -18.62
C SER A 56 20.50 -24.22 -17.37
N ILE A 57 21.16 -24.04 -16.21
CA ILE A 57 20.67 -24.50 -14.89
C ILE A 57 19.25 -23.97 -14.62
N GLY A 58 18.41 -24.79 -13.99
CA GLY A 58 17.00 -24.50 -13.76
C GLY A 58 16.74 -23.64 -12.53
N ALA A 59 17.48 -23.90 -11.44
CA ALA A 59 17.31 -23.23 -10.16
C ALA A 59 18.59 -23.21 -9.32
N ILE A 60 18.69 -22.25 -8.40
CA ILE A 60 19.70 -22.17 -7.37
C ILE A 60 19.02 -22.13 -6.00
N LEU A 61 19.53 -22.92 -5.06
CA LEU A 61 19.13 -22.88 -3.64
C LEU A 61 20.15 -22.11 -2.82
N TYR A 62 19.63 -21.30 -1.89
CA TYR A 62 20.37 -20.63 -0.83
C TYR A 62 19.99 -21.24 0.51
N SER A 63 20.61 -22.37 0.87
CA SER A 63 20.25 -23.15 2.07
C SER A 63 20.76 -22.50 3.37
N CYS A 64 21.84 -21.71 3.28
CA CYS A 64 22.47 -21.06 4.41
C CYS A 64 23.25 -19.80 3.94
N PRO A 65 23.18 -18.65 4.64
CA PRO A 65 23.92 -17.43 4.31
C PRO A 65 25.43 -17.62 4.32
N ALA A 66 25.94 -18.44 5.24
CA ALA A 66 27.37 -18.74 5.32
C ALA A 66 27.91 -19.43 4.06
N SER A 67 27.04 -20.06 3.25
CA SER A 67 27.43 -20.63 1.94
C SER A 67 27.64 -19.55 0.87
N CYS A 68 27.03 -18.37 1.05
CA CYS A 68 27.05 -17.25 0.11
C CYS A 68 28.06 -16.17 0.52
N TYR A 69 28.19 -15.93 1.84
CA TYR A 69 29.09 -14.95 2.45
C TYR A 69 29.76 -15.55 3.70
N PRO A 70 30.87 -16.28 3.54
CA PRO A 70 31.50 -17.01 4.64
C PRO A 70 32.20 -16.13 5.69
N THR A 71 32.44 -14.85 5.38
CA THR A 71 33.22 -13.95 6.24
C THR A 71 32.39 -12.92 7.03
N GLU A 72 31.24 -12.47 6.52
CA GLU A 72 30.38 -11.49 7.20
C GLU A 72 28.89 -11.70 6.85
N PRO A 73 27.94 -11.38 7.77
CA PRO A 73 26.51 -11.44 7.48
C PRO A 73 26.14 -10.45 6.37
N ALA A 74 25.63 -10.96 5.24
CA ALA A 74 25.27 -10.10 4.12
C ALA A 74 23.97 -9.31 4.38
N SER A 75 24.02 -8.03 4.05
CA SER A 75 22.87 -7.12 4.01
C SER A 75 21.91 -7.49 2.88
N ALA A 76 20.68 -6.97 2.94
CA ALA A 76 19.67 -7.18 1.90
C ALA A 76 20.13 -6.75 0.49
N ILE A 77 20.87 -5.63 0.40
CA ILE A 77 21.42 -5.14 -0.87
C ILE A 77 22.48 -6.10 -1.45
N ASN A 78 23.35 -6.66 -0.61
CA ASN A 78 24.36 -7.63 -1.05
C ASN A 78 23.69 -8.88 -1.63
N TRP A 79 22.63 -9.36 -0.97
CA TRP A 79 21.83 -10.47 -1.48
C TRP A 79 21.20 -10.16 -2.84
N ALA A 80 20.57 -8.99 -2.99
CA ALA A 80 19.99 -8.57 -4.27
C ALA A 80 21.05 -8.50 -5.38
N ASP A 81 22.23 -7.96 -5.11
CA ASP A 81 23.34 -7.89 -6.08
C ASP A 81 23.83 -9.27 -6.51
N MET A 82 23.99 -10.19 -5.57
CA MET A 82 24.39 -11.56 -5.84
C MET A 82 23.36 -12.29 -6.71
N VAL A 83 22.08 -12.22 -6.33
CA VAL A 83 20.99 -12.86 -7.06
C VAL A 83 20.88 -12.31 -8.48
N ASP A 84 20.93 -10.98 -8.64
CA ASP A 84 20.89 -10.32 -9.95
C ASP A 84 22.07 -10.73 -10.84
N SER A 85 23.26 -10.91 -10.27
CA SER A 85 24.46 -11.34 -11.00
C SER A 85 24.28 -12.74 -11.61
N LEU A 86 23.79 -13.70 -10.82
CA LEU A 86 23.52 -15.06 -11.29
C LEU A 86 22.37 -15.08 -12.31
N GLN A 87 21.36 -14.24 -12.10
CA GLN A 87 20.25 -14.10 -13.04
C GLN A 87 20.71 -13.57 -14.40
N LYS A 88 21.60 -12.56 -14.41
CA LYS A 88 22.19 -12.03 -15.66
C LYS A 88 22.89 -13.13 -16.44
N ALA A 89 23.67 -13.97 -15.76
CA ALA A 89 24.38 -15.08 -16.38
C ALA A 89 23.42 -16.08 -17.07
N ALA A 90 22.29 -16.39 -16.42
CA ALA A 90 21.25 -17.25 -16.99
C ALA A 90 20.62 -16.65 -18.27
N LEU A 91 20.40 -15.35 -18.29
CA LEU A 91 19.80 -14.65 -19.42
C LEU A 91 20.74 -14.52 -20.64
N GLU A 92 22.06 -14.64 -20.43
CA GLU A 92 23.05 -14.71 -21.51
C GLU A 92 23.11 -16.07 -22.22
N ALA A 93 22.48 -17.11 -21.67
CA ALA A 93 22.40 -18.41 -22.33
C ALA A 93 21.60 -18.31 -23.64
N ARG A 94 21.80 -19.26 -24.55
CA ARG A 94 21.23 -19.25 -25.92
C ARG A 94 19.73 -18.95 -25.98
N LEU A 95 18.95 -19.52 -25.06
CA LEU A 95 17.50 -19.32 -24.97
C LEU A 95 17.07 -18.25 -23.95
N GLY A 96 18.01 -17.73 -23.15
CA GLY A 96 17.76 -16.72 -22.13
C GLY A 96 16.68 -17.14 -21.11
N ILE A 97 16.76 -18.37 -20.60
CA ILE A 97 15.77 -18.89 -19.64
C ILE A 97 16.15 -18.41 -18.24
N PRO A 98 15.30 -17.64 -17.53
CA PRO A 98 15.58 -17.17 -16.18
C PRO A 98 15.70 -18.34 -15.21
N ILE A 99 16.62 -18.28 -14.24
CA ILE A 99 16.70 -19.26 -13.15
C ILE A 99 15.71 -18.94 -12.04
N ILE A 100 15.30 -19.99 -11.31
CA ILE A 100 14.55 -19.85 -10.06
C ILE A 100 15.56 -19.66 -8.93
N GLN A 101 15.28 -18.71 -8.05
CA GLN A 101 16.13 -18.33 -6.92
C GLN A 101 15.41 -18.70 -5.62
N MET A 102 15.89 -19.75 -4.94
CA MET A 102 15.17 -20.46 -3.87
C MET A 102 15.79 -20.22 -2.50
N CYS A 103 14.97 -20.06 -1.47
CA CYS A 103 15.42 -19.94 -0.09
C CYS A 103 14.47 -20.66 0.88
N ASP A 104 15.03 -21.24 1.95
CA ASP A 104 14.27 -21.76 3.09
C ASP A 104 13.74 -20.61 3.97
N SER A 105 12.60 -20.04 3.58
CA SER A 105 11.95 -18.92 4.29
C SER A 105 10.81 -19.38 5.19
N VAL A 106 11.10 -20.35 6.06
CA VAL A 106 10.10 -21.09 6.83
C VAL A 106 9.42 -20.26 7.93
N HIS A 107 10.08 -19.22 8.43
CA HIS A 107 9.56 -18.32 9.47
C HIS A 107 10.03 -16.85 9.27
N GLY A 108 9.95 -16.37 8.04
CA GLY A 108 10.56 -15.10 7.61
C GLY A 108 11.73 -15.35 6.67
N HIS A 109 12.43 -14.30 6.25
CA HIS A 109 13.65 -14.44 5.43
C HIS A 109 14.86 -14.77 6.32
N GLY A 110 14.85 -15.95 6.95
CA GLY A 110 15.83 -16.36 7.97
C GLY A 110 17.29 -16.29 7.55
N ASN A 111 17.57 -16.32 6.25
CA ASN A 111 18.91 -16.26 5.68
C ASN A 111 19.48 -14.83 5.54
N VAL A 112 18.70 -13.77 5.78
CA VAL A 112 19.18 -12.39 5.59
C VAL A 112 19.37 -11.70 6.92
N PHE A 113 20.56 -11.13 7.12
CA PHE A 113 20.83 -10.34 8.32
C PHE A 113 19.92 -9.12 8.35
N GLY A 114 19.27 -8.89 9.49
CA GLY A 114 18.33 -7.79 9.67
C GLY A 114 16.90 -8.07 9.22
N ALA A 115 16.63 -9.17 8.52
CA ALA A 115 15.27 -9.57 8.15
C ALA A 115 14.37 -9.85 9.37
N THR A 116 13.06 -9.77 9.17
CA THR A 116 12.10 -10.10 10.23
C THR A 116 12.03 -11.60 10.45
N ILE A 117 12.21 -12.05 11.70
CA ILE A 117 12.11 -13.46 12.10
C ILE A 117 10.84 -13.66 12.92
N PHE A 118 9.91 -14.43 12.37
CA PHE A 118 8.62 -14.77 13.00
C PHE A 118 8.76 -16.00 13.89
N PRO A 119 7.76 -16.28 14.76
CA PRO A 119 7.69 -17.56 15.45
C PRO A 119 7.70 -18.74 14.47
N HIS A 120 8.32 -19.85 14.87
CA HIS A 120 8.23 -21.11 14.10
C HIS A 120 6.81 -21.68 14.08
N ASN A 121 6.54 -22.56 13.13
CA ASN A 121 5.18 -23.03 12.80
C ASN A 121 4.39 -23.60 13.98
N VAL A 122 5.03 -24.32 14.91
CA VAL A 122 4.36 -24.85 16.11
C VAL A 122 3.79 -23.75 17.01
N GLY A 123 4.30 -22.52 16.95
CA GLY A 123 3.74 -21.38 17.66
C GLY A 123 2.70 -20.60 16.85
N LEU A 124 2.56 -20.85 15.54
CA LEU A 124 1.75 -20.01 14.66
C LEU A 124 0.30 -20.49 14.59
N GLY A 125 -0.61 -19.51 14.66
CA GLY A 125 -2.05 -19.68 14.42
C GLY A 125 -2.53 -18.96 13.17
N ALA A 126 -3.80 -18.54 13.16
CA ALA A 126 -4.50 -17.95 12.01
C ALA A 126 -3.87 -16.67 11.41
N THR A 127 -2.83 -16.10 12.01
CA THR A 127 -2.06 -14.96 11.46
C THR A 127 -1.13 -15.35 10.31
N ARG A 128 -1.01 -16.65 9.99
CA ARG A 128 -0.02 -17.19 9.05
C ARG A 128 -0.07 -16.59 7.64
N GLN A 129 -1.24 -16.30 7.07
CA GLN A 129 -1.34 -15.71 5.73
C GLN A 129 -0.67 -14.32 5.64
N ARG A 130 -0.82 -13.49 6.68
CA ARG A 130 -0.18 -12.16 6.77
C ARG A 130 1.34 -12.29 6.87
N ILE A 131 1.81 -13.24 7.66
CA ILE A 131 3.26 -13.54 7.83
C ILE A 131 3.88 -13.97 6.50
N ALA A 132 3.24 -14.90 5.78
CA ALA A 132 3.72 -15.34 4.47
C ALA A 132 3.73 -14.19 3.44
N SER A 133 2.75 -13.28 3.49
CA SER A 133 2.73 -12.08 2.64
C SER A 133 3.88 -11.12 2.95
N ALA A 134 4.17 -10.86 4.22
CA ALA A 134 5.32 -10.05 4.65
C ALA A 134 6.64 -10.71 4.22
N THR A 135 6.76 -12.03 4.39
CA THR A 135 7.94 -12.79 3.98
C THR A 135 8.16 -12.73 2.47
N ALA A 136 7.09 -12.81 1.66
CA ALA A 136 7.19 -12.69 0.20
C ALA A 136 7.77 -11.34 -0.25
N LEU A 137 7.42 -10.24 0.44
CA LEU A 137 7.98 -8.92 0.18
C LEU A 137 9.47 -8.86 0.48
N GLU A 138 9.89 -9.38 1.65
CA GLU A 138 11.33 -9.41 2.01
C GLU A 138 12.13 -10.31 1.06
N LEU A 139 11.56 -11.41 0.57
CA LEU A 139 12.21 -12.26 -0.45
C LEU A 139 12.36 -11.56 -1.79
N ARG A 140 11.31 -10.87 -2.27
CA ARG A 140 11.37 -10.12 -3.53
C ARG A 140 12.38 -8.98 -3.48
N ALA A 141 12.51 -8.32 -2.32
CA ALA A 141 13.49 -7.27 -2.09
C ALA A 141 14.94 -7.77 -2.26
N THR A 142 15.22 -9.01 -1.88
CA THR A 142 16.55 -9.63 -1.98
C THR A 142 16.74 -10.44 -3.25
N GLY A 143 15.77 -10.42 -4.17
CA GLY A 143 15.81 -11.13 -5.45
C GLY A 143 15.37 -12.59 -5.40
N THR A 144 15.14 -13.15 -4.21
CA THR A 144 14.62 -14.51 -4.07
C THR A 144 13.17 -14.56 -4.56
N ASN A 145 12.86 -15.48 -5.46
CA ASN A 145 11.54 -15.58 -6.09
C ASN A 145 10.81 -16.89 -5.78
N PHE A 146 11.40 -17.74 -4.94
CA PHE A 146 10.86 -19.01 -4.50
C PHE A 146 11.12 -19.21 -3.01
N SER A 147 10.05 -19.46 -2.25
CA SER A 147 10.12 -19.89 -0.86
C SER A 147 9.89 -21.39 -0.74
N VAL A 148 10.82 -22.10 -0.10
CA VAL A 148 10.69 -23.54 0.20
C VAL A 148 9.80 -23.75 1.44
N ALA A 149 8.57 -23.23 1.36
CA ALA A 149 7.56 -23.20 2.42
C ALA A 149 6.14 -23.10 1.81
N PRO A 150 5.08 -23.52 2.52
CA PRO A 150 5.05 -24.00 3.91
C PRO A 150 5.40 -25.49 4.10
N CYS A 151 5.96 -25.82 5.27
CA CYS A 151 5.95 -27.19 5.79
C CYS A 151 4.55 -27.50 6.31
N VAL A 152 3.90 -28.53 5.75
CA VAL A 152 2.54 -28.98 6.09
C VAL A 152 2.54 -30.38 6.67
N ALA A 153 3.65 -30.77 7.29
CA ALA A 153 3.77 -31.99 8.06
C ALA A 153 2.74 -32.01 9.19
N VAL A 154 2.08 -33.15 9.39
CA VAL A 154 1.27 -33.42 10.59
C VAL A 154 2.12 -34.26 11.52
N MET A 155 2.66 -33.64 12.57
CA MET A 155 3.59 -34.29 13.50
C MET A 155 2.84 -35.27 14.40
N ARG A 156 3.34 -36.51 14.50
CA ARG A 156 2.76 -37.58 15.33
C ARG A 156 3.65 -38.03 16.49
N ASP A 157 4.90 -37.54 16.52
CA ASP A 157 5.88 -37.85 17.54
C ASP A 157 6.84 -36.67 17.78
N PRO A 158 6.86 -36.06 18.98
CA PRO A 158 7.69 -34.90 19.28
C PRO A 158 9.19 -35.24 19.35
N ARG A 159 9.59 -36.52 19.37
CA ARG A 159 11.01 -36.91 19.25
C ARG A 159 11.63 -36.46 17.93
N TRP A 160 10.80 -36.23 16.92
CA TRP A 160 11.21 -35.74 15.62
C TRP A 160 11.85 -34.36 15.67
N GLY A 161 13.04 -34.23 15.09
CA GLY A 161 13.83 -32.99 15.12
C GLY A 161 13.31 -31.84 14.26
N ARG A 162 12.21 -32.03 13.52
CA ARG A 162 11.50 -30.97 12.79
C ARG A 162 10.09 -30.71 13.34
N CYS A 163 9.80 -31.17 14.56
CA CYS A 163 8.51 -30.97 15.21
C CYS A 163 8.06 -29.50 15.16
N TYR A 164 8.98 -28.55 15.37
CA TYR A 164 8.68 -27.11 15.35
C TYR A 164 8.27 -26.56 13.97
N GLU A 165 8.58 -27.27 12.89
CA GLU A 165 8.17 -26.92 11.52
C GLU A 165 6.76 -27.41 11.20
N SER A 166 6.18 -28.30 12.00
CA SER A 166 4.76 -28.67 11.92
C SER A 166 3.91 -27.65 12.67
N PHE A 167 2.76 -27.30 12.11
CA PHE A 167 1.81 -26.43 12.79
C PHE A 167 1.06 -27.13 13.92
N SER A 168 0.84 -28.45 13.83
CA SER A 168 0.03 -29.20 14.78
C SER A 168 0.13 -30.72 14.55
N GLU A 169 -0.26 -31.50 15.56
CA GLU A 169 -0.57 -32.93 15.41
C GLU A 169 -1.95 -33.21 14.78
N ASP A 170 -2.80 -32.18 14.68
CA ASP A 170 -4.13 -32.24 14.08
C ASP A 170 -4.11 -31.75 12.63
N SER A 171 -4.49 -32.66 11.73
CA SER A 171 -4.63 -32.40 10.30
C SER A 171 -5.55 -31.21 9.95
N GLU A 172 -6.59 -30.91 10.73
CA GLU A 172 -7.49 -29.78 10.47
C GLU A 172 -6.79 -28.45 10.72
N ILE A 173 -6.00 -28.37 11.80
CA ILE A 173 -5.23 -27.18 12.13
C ILE A 173 -4.17 -26.95 11.05
N VAL A 174 -3.44 -27.99 10.65
CA VAL A 174 -2.44 -27.89 9.56
C VAL A 174 -3.09 -27.46 8.25
N SER A 175 -4.27 -28.00 7.92
CA SER A 175 -5.04 -27.64 6.73
C SER A 175 -5.43 -26.16 6.72
N ALA A 176 -5.89 -25.61 7.85
CA ALA A 176 -6.18 -24.17 7.96
C ALA A 176 -4.94 -23.27 7.76
N MET A 177 -3.75 -23.75 8.12
CA MET A 177 -2.49 -23.02 7.94
C MET A 177 -1.94 -23.07 6.50
N THR A 178 -2.53 -23.88 5.61
CA THR A 178 -2.18 -23.91 4.18
C THR A 178 -2.47 -22.59 3.47
N SER A 179 -3.29 -21.71 4.08
CA SER A 179 -3.45 -20.29 3.70
C SER A 179 -2.12 -19.52 3.59
N ALA A 180 -1.01 -20.04 4.15
CA ALA A 180 0.34 -19.57 3.86
C ALA A 180 0.67 -19.54 2.36
N VAL A 181 0.20 -20.54 1.58
CA VAL A 181 0.37 -20.61 0.11
C VAL A 181 -0.22 -19.36 -0.54
N VAL A 182 -1.41 -18.95 -0.10
CA VAL A 182 -2.07 -17.71 -0.55
C VAL A 182 -1.27 -16.47 -0.15
N GLY A 183 -0.64 -16.47 1.03
CA GLY A 183 0.22 -15.36 1.44
C GLY A 183 1.43 -15.18 0.51
N TYR A 184 2.13 -16.27 0.19
CA TYR A 184 3.29 -16.28 -0.70
C TYR A 184 2.92 -15.98 -2.15
N GLN A 185 1.88 -16.62 -2.69
CA GLN A 185 1.57 -16.62 -4.12
C GLN A 185 0.46 -15.63 -4.51
N GLY A 186 -0.36 -15.17 -3.57
CA GLY A 186 -1.61 -14.45 -3.82
C GLY A 186 -2.82 -15.38 -3.91
N ILE A 187 -4.02 -14.78 -3.91
CA ILE A 187 -5.30 -15.50 -4.00
C ILE A 187 -5.56 -15.88 -5.47
N PRO A 188 -5.73 -17.17 -5.82
CA PRO A 188 -6.16 -17.56 -7.15
C PRO A 188 -7.53 -16.97 -7.50
N PRO A 189 -7.78 -16.54 -8.74
CA PRO A 189 -9.08 -16.01 -9.15
C PRO A 189 -10.18 -17.07 -9.01
N GLU A 190 -11.43 -16.61 -8.86
CA GLU A 190 -12.58 -17.52 -8.81
C GLU A 190 -12.64 -18.40 -10.07
N GLY A 191 -12.86 -19.71 -9.87
CA GLY A 191 -12.86 -20.69 -10.96
C GLY A 191 -11.47 -21.13 -11.43
N HIS A 192 -10.38 -20.70 -10.77
CA HIS A 192 -9.04 -21.23 -11.05
C HIS A 192 -9.01 -22.76 -10.83
N PRO A 193 -8.47 -23.56 -11.77
CA PRO A 193 -8.52 -25.01 -11.65
C PRO A 193 -7.70 -25.54 -10.47
N ASN A 194 -8.31 -26.41 -9.66
CA ASN A 194 -7.60 -27.10 -8.58
C ASN A 194 -6.37 -27.84 -9.11
N GLY A 195 -5.25 -27.70 -8.39
CA GLY A 195 -3.98 -28.31 -8.76
C GLY A 195 -3.23 -27.61 -9.90
N TYR A 196 -3.79 -26.55 -10.51
CA TYR A 196 -3.05 -25.72 -11.46
C TYR A 196 -2.25 -24.63 -10.70
N PRO A 197 -0.94 -24.47 -10.99
CA PRO A 197 -0.09 -23.52 -10.27
C PRO A 197 -0.57 -22.07 -10.44
N TYR A 198 -0.40 -21.24 -9.41
CA TYR A 198 -0.76 -19.83 -9.42
C TYR A 198 0.28 -18.98 -8.71
N VAL A 199 0.60 -17.82 -9.28
CA VAL A 199 1.34 -16.73 -8.65
C VAL A 199 0.76 -15.43 -9.23
N ALA A 200 0.35 -14.49 -8.38
CA ALA A 200 -0.31 -13.26 -8.81
C ALA A 200 0.62 -12.25 -9.50
N GLY A 201 1.93 -12.51 -9.53
CA GLY A 201 2.96 -11.59 -10.04
C GLY A 201 3.34 -10.49 -9.04
N GLY A 202 4.15 -9.53 -9.49
CA GLY A 202 4.61 -8.39 -8.68
C GLY A 202 5.34 -8.84 -7.41
N THR A 203 4.79 -8.52 -6.25
CA THR A 203 5.38 -8.74 -4.91
C THR A 203 5.24 -10.16 -4.36
N LYS A 204 4.75 -11.12 -5.16
CA LYS A 204 4.53 -12.52 -4.76
C LYS A 204 5.66 -13.45 -5.22
N VAL A 205 5.80 -14.59 -4.55
CA VAL A 205 6.85 -15.59 -4.77
C VAL A 205 6.24 -16.99 -4.94
N ILE A 206 6.98 -17.90 -5.56
CA ILE A 206 6.62 -19.31 -5.70
C ILE A 206 6.63 -19.97 -4.31
N ALA A 207 5.61 -20.77 -3.99
CA ALA A 207 5.54 -21.55 -2.75
C ALA A 207 5.77 -23.05 -3.00
N CYS A 208 6.17 -23.75 -1.93
CA CYS A 208 6.43 -25.19 -1.92
C CYS A 208 5.77 -25.87 -0.71
N ALA A 209 4.77 -26.72 -0.95
CA ALA A 209 4.21 -27.55 0.11
C ALA A 209 5.13 -28.77 0.37
N LYS A 210 5.62 -28.91 1.60
CA LYS A 210 6.61 -29.94 1.97
C LYS A 210 6.33 -30.64 3.32
N HIS A 211 6.76 -31.88 3.54
CA HIS A 211 7.39 -32.80 2.58
C HIS A 211 6.45 -33.97 2.27
N PHE A 212 6.13 -34.16 0.99
CA PHE A 212 5.09 -35.07 0.51
C PHE A 212 5.62 -36.52 0.52
N VAL A 213 5.05 -37.47 1.26
CA VAL A 213 4.02 -37.29 2.28
C VAL A 213 4.24 -38.24 3.45
N GLY A 214 3.82 -37.85 4.64
CA GLY A 214 3.97 -38.66 5.85
C GLY A 214 5.26 -38.42 6.61
N ASP A 215 5.96 -37.32 6.33
CA ASP A 215 7.19 -36.90 7.00
C ASP A 215 7.07 -36.78 8.53
N GLY A 216 5.94 -36.25 9.02
CA GLY A 216 5.65 -36.16 10.45
C GLY A 216 5.18 -37.47 11.12
N GLY A 217 5.03 -38.57 10.38
CA GLY A 217 4.43 -39.83 10.84
C GLY A 217 5.39 -41.00 11.03
N THR A 218 6.70 -40.75 11.02
CA THR A 218 7.70 -41.83 11.05
C THR A 218 7.72 -42.56 12.40
N GLU A 219 7.99 -43.86 12.35
CA GLU A 219 8.18 -44.66 13.57
C GLU A 219 9.28 -44.05 14.45
N LEU A 220 8.96 -43.86 15.74
CA LEU A 220 9.81 -43.25 16.75
C LEU A 220 10.26 -41.80 16.45
N GLY A 221 9.68 -41.12 15.45
CA GLY A 221 10.07 -39.78 15.05
C GLY A 221 11.42 -39.69 14.34
N LEU A 222 11.86 -40.77 13.67
CA LEU A 222 13.11 -40.81 12.91
C LEU A 222 13.02 -39.93 11.64
N MET A 223 14.05 -39.11 11.38
CA MET A 223 14.05 -38.13 10.27
C MET A 223 13.85 -38.76 8.88
N GLU A 224 14.61 -39.80 8.56
CA GLU A 224 14.52 -40.54 7.29
C GLU A 224 13.85 -41.91 7.48
N GLY A 225 12.95 -41.99 8.48
CA GLY A 225 12.31 -43.22 8.91
C GLY A 225 11.21 -43.71 7.97
N ASN A 226 10.53 -44.76 8.42
CA ASN A 226 9.37 -45.34 7.75
C ASN A 226 8.08 -44.90 8.44
N THR A 227 7.12 -44.43 7.65
CA THR A 227 5.75 -44.14 8.09
C THR A 227 4.90 -45.36 7.77
N VAL A 228 4.53 -46.11 8.82
CA VAL A 228 3.75 -47.34 8.70
C VAL A 228 2.28 -47.02 8.91
N SER A 229 1.49 -47.09 7.85
CA SER A 229 0.06 -46.77 7.91
C SER A 229 -0.72 -47.37 6.75
N SER A 230 -2.04 -47.48 6.92
CA SER A 230 -2.95 -47.76 5.81
C SER A 230 -2.96 -46.58 4.82
N PHE A 231 -3.32 -46.82 3.56
CA PHE A 231 -3.48 -45.73 2.59
C PHE A 231 -4.59 -44.74 3.00
N GLU A 232 -5.62 -45.24 3.69
CA GLU A 232 -6.71 -44.42 4.21
C GLU A 232 -6.23 -43.48 5.31
N ASP A 233 -5.41 -43.96 6.26
CA ASP A 233 -4.84 -43.12 7.32
C ASP A 233 -3.80 -42.15 6.78
N LEU A 234 -2.96 -42.57 5.84
CA LEU A 234 -2.06 -41.68 5.12
C LEU A 234 -2.85 -40.55 4.46
N GLY A 235 -3.97 -40.89 3.81
CA GLY A 235 -4.91 -39.96 3.19
C GLY A 235 -5.53 -38.98 4.20
N ARG A 236 -6.10 -39.52 5.27
CA ARG A 236 -6.86 -38.79 6.30
C ARG A 236 -5.99 -37.85 7.12
N ILE A 237 -4.77 -38.27 7.45
CA ILE A 237 -3.86 -37.52 8.33
C ILE A 237 -2.88 -36.70 7.50
N HIS A 238 -2.05 -37.35 6.69
CA HIS A 238 -0.86 -36.72 6.11
C HIS A 238 -1.10 -36.09 4.74
N MET A 239 -2.00 -36.63 3.92
CA MET A 239 -2.30 -36.06 2.60
C MET A 239 -3.33 -34.94 2.66
N LYS A 240 -4.14 -34.88 3.72
CA LYS A 240 -5.24 -33.92 3.84
C LYS A 240 -4.82 -32.47 3.62
N PRO A 241 -3.74 -31.94 4.24
CA PRO A 241 -3.31 -30.56 3.99
C PRO A 241 -2.92 -30.28 2.53
N TYR A 242 -2.44 -31.28 1.79
CA TYR A 242 -2.08 -31.10 0.39
C TYR A 242 -3.27 -30.82 -0.51
N LEU A 243 -4.47 -31.31 -0.17
CA LEU A 243 -5.69 -31.01 -0.92
C LEU A 243 -5.99 -29.51 -0.90
N ASP A 244 -5.83 -28.88 0.26
CA ASP A 244 -6.04 -27.43 0.42
C ASP A 244 -4.91 -26.62 -0.25
N CYS A 245 -3.66 -27.09 -0.17
CA CYS A 245 -2.57 -26.49 -0.93
C CYS A 245 -2.84 -26.51 -2.45
N LEU A 246 -3.39 -27.61 -2.99
CA LEU A 246 -3.77 -27.70 -4.41
C LEU A 246 -4.91 -26.76 -4.76
N ALA A 247 -5.90 -26.58 -3.87
CA ALA A 247 -6.98 -25.62 -4.04
C ALA A 247 -6.48 -24.17 -3.99
N HIS A 248 -5.45 -23.88 -3.19
CA HIS A 248 -4.75 -22.60 -3.15
C HIS A 248 -3.78 -22.38 -4.32
N GLY A 249 -3.70 -23.31 -5.27
CA GLY A 249 -2.85 -23.18 -6.45
C GLY A 249 -1.36 -23.27 -6.16
N VAL A 250 -0.95 -24.06 -5.16
CA VAL A 250 0.48 -24.26 -4.83
C VAL A 250 1.28 -24.62 -6.08
N SER A 251 2.41 -23.92 -6.29
CA SER A 251 3.17 -24.06 -7.53
C SER A 251 4.11 -25.27 -7.52
N THR A 252 4.59 -25.68 -6.35
CA THR A 252 5.52 -26.80 -6.20
C THR A 252 5.22 -27.66 -4.98
N ILE A 253 5.62 -28.93 -5.06
CA ILE A 253 5.54 -29.88 -3.96
C ILE A 253 6.90 -30.58 -3.85
N MET A 254 7.41 -30.72 -2.62
CA MET A 254 8.68 -31.40 -2.37
C MET A 254 8.44 -32.77 -1.74
N PRO A 255 8.85 -33.88 -2.39
CA PRO A 255 8.75 -35.21 -1.76
C PRO A 255 9.69 -35.38 -0.57
N SER A 256 9.26 -36.16 0.43
CA SER A 256 9.97 -36.44 1.68
C SER A 256 11.10 -37.47 1.52
N TYR A 257 12.14 -37.42 2.37
CA TYR A 257 13.12 -38.50 2.51
C TYR A 257 12.53 -39.82 3.02
N THR A 258 11.38 -39.74 3.67
CA THR A 258 10.78 -40.86 4.39
C THR A 258 10.30 -41.96 3.45
N SER A 259 10.10 -43.14 4.02
CA SER A 259 9.42 -44.24 3.34
C SER A 259 7.96 -44.33 3.78
N TRP A 260 7.08 -44.80 2.89
CA TRP A 260 5.76 -45.27 3.28
C TRP A 260 5.71 -46.79 3.08
N ASN A 261 5.41 -47.53 4.14
CA ASN A 261 5.40 -48.99 4.15
C ASN A 261 6.63 -49.63 3.46
N GLY A 262 7.82 -49.07 3.73
CA GLY A 262 9.12 -49.59 3.27
C GLY A 262 9.59 -49.10 1.90
N THR A 263 8.80 -48.26 1.19
CA THR A 263 9.22 -47.69 -0.11
C THR A 263 9.56 -46.21 0.02
N ARG A 264 10.78 -45.82 -0.39
CA ARG A 264 11.28 -44.43 -0.40
C ARG A 264 10.41 -43.51 -1.25
N MET A 265 10.03 -42.35 -0.73
CA MET A 265 9.06 -41.47 -1.39
C MET A 265 9.57 -40.90 -2.72
N HIS A 266 10.85 -40.54 -2.84
CA HIS A 266 11.44 -40.06 -4.10
C HIS A 266 11.40 -41.10 -5.23
N GLY A 267 11.26 -42.39 -4.92
CA GLY A 267 11.07 -43.48 -5.89
C GLY A 267 9.62 -43.98 -6.01
N HIS A 268 8.67 -43.38 -5.29
CA HIS A 268 7.33 -43.93 -5.11
C HIS A 268 6.35 -43.52 -6.22
N ARG A 269 6.46 -44.14 -7.41
CA ARG A 269 5.64 -43.80 -8.59
C ARG A 269 4.13 -43.70 -8.31
N PHE A 270 3.58 -44.65 -7.57
CA PHE A 270 2.15 -44.67 -7.25
C PHE A 270 1.69 -43.37 -6.56
N LEU A 271 2.43 -42.86 -5.57
CA LEU A 271 2.04 -41.65 -4.84
C LEU A 271 2.37 -40.39 -5.63
N LEU A 272 3.54 -40.32 -6.26
CA LEU A 272 4.00 -39.12 -6.96
C LEU A 272 3.28 -38.90 -8.31
N THR A 273 3.07 -39.96 -9.08
CA THR A 273 2.46 -39.87 -10.41
C THR A 273 0.98 -40.22 -10.35
N ASP A 274 0.65 -41.47 -10.04
CA ASP A 274 -0.72 -41.98 -10.19
C ASP A 274 -1.70 -41.25 -9.25
N ILE A 275 -1.28 -40.95 -8.03
CA ILE A 275 -2.09 -40.21 -7.06
C ILE A 275 -1.94 -38.70 -7.24
N LEU A 276 -0.74 -38.13 -7.05
CA LEU A 276 -0.60 -36.66 -6.98
C LEU A 276 -0.78 -35.96 -8.33
N LYS A 277 -0.06 -36.40 -9.37
CA LYS A 277 -0.11 -35.74 -10.70
C LYS A 277 -1.36 -36.09 -11.50
N GLU A 278 -1.80 -37.35 -11.44
CA GLU A 278 -2.92 -37.86 -12.23
C GLU A 278 -4.25 -37.72 -11.48
N LYS A 279 -4.45 -38.46 -10.38
CA LYS A 279 -5.74 -38.49 -9.65
C LYS A 279 -6.09 -37.15 -8.99
N LEU A 280 -5.14 -36.50 -8.31
CA LEU A 280 -5.35 -35.19 -7.67
C LEU A 280 -5.12 -34.02 -8.64
N GLY A 281 -4.59 -34.28 -9.82
CA GLY A 281 -4.51 -33.30 -10.91
C GLY A 281 -3.41 -32.25 -10.78
N PHE A 282 -2.39 -32.44 -9.93
CA PHE A 282 -1.31 -31.46 -9.76
C PHE A 282 -0.56 -31.18 -11.08
N LYS A 283 -0.53 -29.91 -11.49
CA LYS A 283 0.11 -29.41 -12.73
C LYS A 283 1.35 -28.55 -12.50
N GLY A 284 1.73 -28.29 -11.25
CA GLY A 284 3.03 -27.74 -10.89
C GLY A 284 4.15 -28.77 -11.05
N PHE A 285 5.32 -28.50 -10.47
CA PHE A 285 6.46 -29.42 -10.53
C PHE A 285 6.87 -29.99 -9.16
N LEU A 286 7.39 -31.22 -9.18
CA LEU A 286 7.96 -31.92 -8.03
C LEU A 286 9.46 -31.63 -7.91
N LEU A 287 9.84 -31.03 -6.79
CA LEU A 287 11.21 -30.69 -6.44
C LEU A 287 11.74 -31.73 -5.45
N SER A 288 12.82 -32.46 -5.73
CA SER A 288 13.40 -33.33 -4.70
C SER A 288 13.89 -32.52 -3.50
N ASP A 289 13.96 -33.18 -2.35
CA ASP A 289 14.65 -32.62 -1.18
C ASP A 289 16.17 -32.73 -1.42
N TRP A 290 16.98 -32.10 -0.58
CA TRP A 290 18.44 -32.05 -0.71
C TRP A 290 19.04 -33.47 -0.78
N GLU A 291 19.64 -33.85 -1.92
CA GLU A 291 20.14 -35.22 -2.15
C GLU A 291 19.08 -36.32 -1.92
N GLY A 292 17.79 -35.99 -2.05
CA GLY A 292 16.69 -36.89 -1.71
C GLY A 292 16.65 -38.15 -2.57
N ILE A 293 16.98 -38.04 -3.87
CA ILE A 293 16.98 -39.19 -4.78
C ILE A 293 18.07 -40.21 -4.42
N ASP A 294 19.15 -39.76 -3.79
CA ASP A 294 20.30 -40.55 -3.40
C ASP A 294 19.96 -41.56 -2.31
N THR A 295 18.92 -41.25 -1.51
CA THR A 295 18.39 -42.07 -0.43
C THR A 295 17.55 -43.26 -0.91
N ILE A 296 17.24 -43.33 -2.21
CA ILE A 296 16.53 -44.49 -2.81
C ILE A 296 17.37 -45.77 -2.65
N CYS A 297 18.69 -45.65 -2.74
CA CYS A 297 19.61 -46.76 -2.68
C CYS A 297 20.13 -46.95 -1.24
N GLU A 298 20.10 -48.19 -0.73
CA GLU A 298 20.71 -48.56 0.55
C GLU A 298 21.78 -49.65 0.33
N PRO A 299 23.07 -49.42 0.70
CA PRO A 299 23.64 -48.20 1.30
C PRO A 299 23.50 -46.95 0.41
N TYR A 300 23.52 -45.77 1.03
CA TYR A 300 23.39 -44.47 0.37
C TYR A 300 24.27 -44.39 -0.89
N ARG A 301 23.64 -44.04 -2.02
CA ARG A 301 24.28 -43.95 -3.36
C ARG A 301 25.01 -45.21 -3.86
N ALA A 302 24.69 -46.41 -3.36
CA ALA A 302 25.33 -47.64 -3.84
C ALA A 302 25.20 -47.85 -5.37
N ASP A 303 24.10 -47.36 -5.97
CA ASP A 303 23.90 -47.30 -7.42
C ASP A 303 23.22 -45.97 -7.80
N TYR A 304 24.03 -44.92 -7.98
CA TYR A 304 23.49 -43.59 -8.30
C TYR A 304 22.71 -43.54 -9.63
N ARG A 305 23.13 -44.35 -10.63
CA ARG A 305 22.40 -44.46 -11.90
C ARG A 305 20.98 -45.00 -11.66
N HIS A 306 20.85 -46.03 -10.84
CA HIS A 306 19.55 -46.57 -10.45
C HIS A 306 18.70 -45.56 -9.66
N CYS A 307 19.32 -44.82 -8.74
CA CYS A 307 18.65 -43.76 -7.99
C CYS A 307 18.08 -42.65 -8.92
N VAL A 308 18.84 -42.18 -9.91
CA VAL A 308 18.37 -41.21 -10.94
C VAL A 308 17.26 -41.82 -11.81
N LEU A 309 17.48 -43.04 -12.33
CA LEU A 309 16.48 -43.74 -13.15
C LEU A 309 15.14 -43.88 -12.43
N THR A 310 15.18 -44.33 -11.18
CA THR A 310 13.98 -44.62 -10.38
C THR A 310 13.23 -43.34 -10.03
N SER A 311 13.92 -42.30 -9.57
CA SER A 311 13.28 -41.03 -9.17
C SER A 311 12.60 -40.29 -10.32
N ILE A 312 13.28 -40.17 -11.47
CA ILE A 312 12.75 -39.48 -12.64
C ILE A 312 11.56 -40.25 -13.24
N ASN A 313 11.62 -41.58 -13.29
CA ASN A 313 10.49 -42.40 -13.74
C ASN A 313 9.35 -42.51 -12.70
N ALA A 314 9.63 -42.25 -11.42
CA ALA A 314 8.60 -42.15 -10.38
C ALA A 314 7.81 -40.84 -10.47
N GLY A 315 8.41 -39.77 -10.99
CA GLY A 315 7.72 -38.53 -11.29
C GLY A 315 8.42 -37.25 -10.84
N VAL A 316 9.62 -37.32 -10.24
CA VAL A 316 10.39 -36.12 -9.85
C VAL A 316 10.66 -35.25 -11.10
N ASP A 317 10.49 -33.94 -10.99
CA ASP A 317 10.62 -32.99 -12.12
C ASP A 317 11.93 -32.21 -12.06
N MET A 318 12.34 -31.78 -10.88
CA MET A 318 13.59 -31.06 -10.64
C MET A 318 14.34 -31.73 -9.49
N ASN A 319 15.62 -32.04 -9.70
CA ASN A 319 16.48 -32.61 -8.68
C ASN A 319 17.32 -31.53 -8.00
N MET A 320 17.24 -31.45 -6.68
CA MET A 320 18.11 -30.69 -5.81
C MET A 320 19.39 -31.49 -5.53
N GLU A 321 20.36 -31.36 -6.45
CA GLU A 321 21.71 -31.90 -6.33
C GLU A 321 22.68 -30.73 -6.07
N PRO A 322 22.99 -30.44 -4.81
CA PRO A 322 23.63 -29.20 -4.39
C PRO A 322 25.11 -29.13 -4.77
N LEU A 323 25.80 -30.28 -4.84
CA LEU A 323 27.26 -30.34 -4.96
C LEU A 323 27.72 -31.11 -6.20
N ARG A 324 27.06 -32.21 -6.55
CA ARG A 324 27.50 -33.14 -7.63
C ARG A 324 26.62 -33.04 -8.87
N TYR A 325 26.20 -31.83 -9.21
CA TYR A 325 25.23 -31.60 -10.29
C TYR A 325 25.75 -32.05 -11.67
N GLU A 326 27.05 -32.05 -11.91
CA GLU A 326 27.66 -32.55 -13.16
C GLU A 326 27.44 -34.06 -13.34
N GLU A 327 27.64 -34.86 -12.27
CA GLU A 327 27.41 -36.30 -12.29
C GLU A 327 25.93 -36.63 -12.53
N TYR A 328 25.02 -35.89 -11.88
CA TYR A 328 23.58 -35.99 -12.14
C TYR A 328 23.25 -35.66 -13.60
N PHE A 329 23.81 -34.57 -14.12
CA PHE A 329 23.57 -34.08 -15.48
C PHE A 329 24.01 -35.12 -16.52
N GLU A 330 25.22 -35.66 -16.39
CA GLU A 330 25.75 -36.69 -17.30
C GLU A 330 24.97 -38.00 -17.19
N THR A 331 24.63 -38.42 -15.96
CA THR A 331 23.87 -39.65 -15.71
C THR A 331 22.49 -39.58 -16.35
N LEU A 332 21.77 -38.45 -16.19
CA LEU A 332 20.45 -38.28 -16.75
C LEU A 332 20.48 -38.24 -18.28
N ILE A 333 21.46 -37.58 -18.90
CA ILE A 333 21.64 -37.61 -20.36
C ILE A 333 21.86 -39.05 -20.84
N SER A 334 22.77 -39.79 -20.19
CA SER A 334 23.05 -41.18 -20.55
C SER A 334 21.82 -42.08 -20.45
N LEU A 335 20.98 -41.89 -19.43
CA LEU A 335 19.73 -42.64 -19.25
C LEU A 335 18.68 -42.32 -20.34
N VAL A 336 18.66 -41.09 -20.84
CA VAL A 336 17.77 -40.69 -21.94
C VAL A 336 18.28 -41.20 -23.29
N GLU A 337 19.57 -41.07 -23.56
CA GLU A 337 20.20 -41.53 -24.81
C GLU A 337 20.15 -43.06 -24.98
N SER A 338 20.23 -43.79 -23.86
CA SER A 338 20.04 -45.26 -23.84
C SER A 338 18.57 -45.69 -23.96
N GLY A 339 17.61 -44.77 -23.81
CA GLY A 339 16.18 -45.04 -23.89
C GLY A 339 15.55 -45.59 -22.60
N GLU A 340 16.30 -45.67 -21.50
CA GLU A 340 15.80 -46.11 -20.19
C GLU A 340 14.87 -45.08 -19.54
N ILE A 341 15.09 -43.78 -19.83
CA ILE A 341 14.14 -42.70 -19.55
C ILE A 341 13.60 -42.17 -20.89
N PRO A 342 12.30 -42.27 -21.17
CA PRO A 342 11.74 -41.78 -22.41
C PRO A 342 11.77 -40.25 -22.46
N MET A 343 12.05 -39.68 -23.64
CA MET A 343 12.06 -38.22 -23.84
C MET A 343 10.75 -37.54 -23.41
N SER A 344 9.61 -38.25 -23.50
CA SER A 344 8.32 -37.76 -23.02
C SER A 344 8.28 -37.47 -21.52
N ARG A 345 9.07 -38.19 -20.70
CA ARG A 345 9.18 -37.94 -19.25
C ARG A 345 9.97 -36.66 -18.99
N ILE A 346 11.07 -36.45 -19.72
CA ILE A 346 11.85 -35.21 -19.67
C ILE A 346 11.00 -34.02 -20.12
N ASP A 347 10.25 -34.17 -21.21
CA ASP A 347 9.35 -33.12 -21.70
C ASP A 347 8.24 -32.79 -20.69
N ASP A 348 7.66 -33.77 -20.00
CA ASP A 348 6.68 -33.52 -18.93
C ASP A 348 7.31 -32.72 -17.77
N ALA A 349 8.49 -33.11 -17.30
CA ALA A 349 9.21 -32.40 -16.23
C ALA A 349 9.48 -30.95 -16.61
N VAL A 350 10.07 -30.72 -17.78
CA VAL A 350 10.44 -29.39 -18.25
C VAL A 350 9.20 -28.54 -18.51
N LYS A 351 8.12 -29.10 -19.06
CA LYS A 351 6.84 -28.37 -19.23
C LYS A 351 6.32 -27.82 -17.91
N ARG A 352 6.39 -28.61 -16.84
CA ARG A 352 5.93 -28.19 -15.50
C ARG A 352 6.81 -27.09 -14.91
N ILE A 353 8.13 -27.21 -15.06
CA ILE A 353 9.10 -26.21 -14.60
C ILE A 353 8.88 -24.88 -15.35
N LEU A 354 8.87 -24.91 -16.69
CA LEU A 354 8.68 -23.72 -17.51
C LEU A 354 7.32 -23.06 -17.25
N LYS A 355 6.26 -23.86 -17.06
CA LYS A 355 4.93 -23.36 -16.71
C LYS A 355 4.97 -22.50 -15.44
N VAL A 356 5.59 -23.00 -14.37
CA VAL A 356 5.72 -22.24 -13.12
C VAL A 356 6.57 -20.98 -13.33
N LYS A 357 7.68 -21.05 -14.09
CA LYS A 357 8.50 -19.86 -14.40
C LYS A 357 7.71 -18.77 -15.13
N PHE A 358 6.89 -19.14 -16.11
CA PHE A 358 6.03 -18.18 -16.82
C PHE A 358 4.91 -17.62 -15.93
N ILE A 359 4.27 -18.47 -15.12
CA ILE A 359 3.20 -18.04 -14.19
C ILE A 359 3.74 -17.06 -13.14
N ALA A 360 4.94 -17.31 -12.62
CA ALA A 360 5.61 -16.43 -11.68
C ALA A 360 6.11 -15.11 -12.31
N GLY A 361 5.98 -14.94 -13.63
CA GLY A 361 6.43 -13.77 -14.36
C GLY A 361 7.95 -13.62 -14.40
N LEU A 362 8.72 -14.71 -14.26
CA LEU A 362 10.18 -14.66 -14.22
C LEU A 362 10.81 -14.26 -15.55
N PHE A 363 10.11 -14.46 -16.66
CA PHE A 363 10.58 -14.03 -17.98
C PHE A 363 10.42 -12.52 -18.17
N GLU A 364 9.41 -11.92 -17.54
CA GLU A 364 9.12 -10.49 -17.61
C GLU A 364 9.89 -9.69 -16.55
N HIS A 365 10.00 -10.24 -15.34
CA HIS A 365 10.62 -9.61 -14.18
C HIS A 365 11.64 -10.55 -13.51
N PRO A 366 12.80 -10.80 -14.16
CA PRO A 366 13.77 -11.78 -13.69
C PRO A 366 14.59 -11.31 -12.48
N PHE A 367 14.73 -10.01 -12.25
CA PHE A 367 15.64 -9.41 -11.26
C PHE A 367 14.97 -9.08 -9.93
N ALA A 368 15.78 -8.75 -8.93
CA ALA A 368 15.35 -8.25 -7.63
C ALA A 368 14.57 -6.93 -7.77
N ASP A 369 13.53 -6.76 -6.96
CA ASP A 369 12.81 -5.50 -6.85
C ASP A 369 13.44 -4.63 -5.76
N ARG A 370 14.37 -3.78 -6.19
CA ARG A 370 15.14 -2.93 -5.28
C ARG A 370 14.29 -1.87 -4.58
N SER A 371 13.09 -1.55 -5.08
CA SER A 371 12.18 -0.61 -4.42
C SER A 371 11.64 -1.17 -3.09
N LEU A 372 11.75 -2.49 -2.87
CA LEU A 372 11.29 -3.17 -1.66
C LEU A 372 12.39 -3.35 -0.61
N LEU A 373 13.62 -2.89 -0.83
CA LEU A 373 14.74 -3.11 0.11
C LEU A 373 14.43 -2.59 1.52
N ASP A 374 13.75 -1.45 1.63
CA ASP A 374 13.34 -0.86 2.92
C ASP A 374 12.25 -1.69 3.65
N MET A 375 11.64 -2.66 2.98
CA MET A 375 10.69 -3.59 3.59
C MET A 375 11.40 -4.68 4.40
N VAL A 376 12.68 -4.96 4.13
CA VAL A 376 13.44 -5.98 4.85
C VAL A 376 13.67 -5.54 6.29
N GLY A 377 13.07 -6.26 7.24
CA GLY A 377 13.19 -5.91 8.65
C GLY A 377 12.50 -4.60 9.03
N CYS A 378 11.51 -4.14 8.25
CA CYS A 378 10.81 -2.89 8.53
C CYS A 378 9.97 -2.98 9.82
N LYS A 379 9.68 -1.83 10.43
CA LYS A 379 8.92 -1.75 11.68
C LYS A 379 7.54 -2.43 11.58
N VAL A 380 6.87 -2.32 10.44
CA VAL A 380 5.53 -2.93 10.24
C VAL A 380 5.59 -4.45 10.32
N HIS A 381 6.61 -5.07 9.71
CA HIS A 381 6.81 -6.52 9.77
C HIS A 381 7.22 -6.97 11.17
N ARG A 382 8.07 -6.20 11.85
CA ARG A 382 8.46 -6.45 13.26
C ARG A 382 7.28 -6.38 14.21
N GLU A 383 6.38 -5.41 14.06
CA GLU A 383 5.15 -5.36 14.86
C GLU A 383 4.22 -6.54 14.57
N LEU A 384 4.14 -7.00 13.31
CA LEU A 384 3.43 -8.24 12.98
C LEU A 384 4.07 -9.47 13.64
N ALA A 385 5.40 -9.54 13.69
CA ALA A 385 6.12 -10.59 14.40
C ALA A 385 5.88 -10.52 15.91
N ARG A 386 5.89 -9.34 16.52
CA ARG A 386 5.53 -9.11 17.93
C ARG A 386 4.09 -9.54 18.23
N GLU A 387 3.14 -9.23 17.34
CA GLU A 387 1.75 -9.72 17.43
C GLU A 387 1.69 -11.25 17.37
N ALA A 388 2.44 -11.87 16.46
CA ALA A 388 2.51 -13.32 16.31
C ALA A 388 3.12 -13.99 17.54
N VAL A 389 4.17 -13.41 18.13
CA VAL A 389 4.75 -13.86 19.41
C VAL A 389 3.67 -13.85 20.47
N ARG A 390 3.01 -12.72 20.77
CA ARG A 390 1.97 -12.67 21.83
C ARG A 390 0.89 -13.74 21.68
N LYS A 391 0.45 -13.99 20.43
CA LYS A 391 -0.58 -14.99 20.11
C LYS A 391 -0.09 -16.43 20.18
N SER A 392 1.22 -16.67 20.06
CA SER A 392 1.83 -18.01 20.13
C SER A 392 2.03 -18.49 21.57
N LEU A 393 2.09 -17.58 22.54
CA LEU A 393 2.41 -17.90 23.93
C LEU A 393 1.26 -18.63 24.63
N ILE A 394 1.59 -19.73 25.29
CA ILE A 394 0.61 -20.59 25.95
C ILE A 394 0.91 -20.63 27.43
N LEU A 395 -0.06 -20.17 28.23
CA LEU A 395 0.01 -20.23 29.67
C LEU A 395 -0.42 -21.62 30.14
N LEU A 396 0.52 -22.39 30.67
CA LEU A 396 0.29 -23.77 31.12
C LEU A 396 -0.04 -23.84 32.61
N LYS A 397 0.51 -22.91 33.41
CA LYS A 397 0.26 -22.79 34.85
C LYS A 397 0.23 -21.33 35.25
N ASN A 398 -0.69 -20.94 36.15
CA ASN A 398 -0.79 -19.58 36.67
C ASN A 398 -1.22 -19.52 38.15
N GLY A 399 -0.27 -19.72 39.05
CA GLY A 399 -0.46 -19.81 40.50
C GLY A 399 -0.32 -21.24 41.03
N LYS A 400 0.18 -21.39 42.26
CA LYS A 400 0.13 -22.65 43.01
C LYS A 400 -1.28 -22.97 43.50
N ASP A 401 -2.05 -21.92 43.79
CA ASP A 401 -3.46 -21.95 44.09
C ASP A 401 -4.22 -21.40 42.86
N PRO A 402 -5.06 -22.20 42.19
CA PRO A 402 -5.84 -21.76 41.02
C PRO A 402 -6.71 -20.51 41.26
N GLU A 403 -7.08 -20.24 42.52
CA GLU A 403 -7.88 -19.06 42.89
C GLU A 403 -7.02 -17.78 43.05
N LYS A 404 -5.68 -17.90 43.04
CA LYS A 404 -4.72 -16.80 43.20
C LYS A 404 -3.74 -16.78 42.03
N PRO A 405 -4.09 -16.11 40.92
CA PRO A 405 -3.22 -16.05 39.75
C PRO A 405 -1.92 -15.30 40.07
N PHE A 406 -0.81 -15.78 39.50
CA PHE A 406 0.50 -15.15 39.63
C PHE A 406 0.76 -14.11 38.53
N LEU A 407 0.23 -14.35 37.32
CA LEU A 407 0.23 -13.42 36.20
C LEU A 407 -1.11 -12.66 36.12
N PRO A 408 -1.08 -11.37 35.72
CA PRO A 408 0.09 -10.63 35.25
C PRO A 408 1.04 -10.18 36.37
N LEU A 409 2.34 -10.07 36.05
CA LEU A 409 3.37 -9.58 36.96
C LEU A 409 3.23 -8.07 37.18
N ASP A 410 3.58 -7.59 38.39
CA ASP A 410 3.57 -6.16 38.71
C ASP A 410 4.77 -5.45 38.08
N LYS A 411 4.51 -4.53 37.14
CA LYS A 411 5.53 -3.70 36.48
C LYS A 411 6.27 -2.76 37.46
N ASN A 412 5.66 -2.41 38.59
CA ASN A 412 6.21 -1.47 39.57
C ASN A 412 7.00 -2.18 40.69
N ALA A 413 7.27 -3.47 40.54
CA ALA A 413 8.07 -4.22 41.48
C ALA A 413 9.48 -3.63 41.58
N ARG A 414 9.86 -3.19 42.80
CA ARG A 414 11.12 -2.49 43.05
C ARG A 414 12.35 -3.23 42.50
N ARG A 415 12.36 -4.56 42.58
CA ARG A 415 13.48 -5.40 42.12
C ARG A 415 12.97 -6.71 41.53
N ILE A 416 13.44 -7.02 40.34
CA ILE A 416 13.06 -8.17 39.52
C ILE A 416 14.32 -8.96 39.17
N LEU A 417 14.27 -10.29 39.31
CA LEU A 417 15.35 -11.18 38.90
C LEU A 417 15.02 -11.82 37.56
N VAL A 418 15.90 -11.71 36.56
CA VAL A 418 15.79 -12.43 35.30
C VAL A 418 16.94 -13.43 35.22
N ILE A 419 16.63 -14.70 35.01
CA ILE A 419 17.60 -15.79 35.03
C ILE A 419 17.52 -16.61 33.76
N GLY A 420 18.67 -17.15 33.36
CA GLY A 420 18.74 -18.27 32.43
C GLY A 420 19.35 -17.90 31.09
N ARG A 421 19.97 -18.91 30.48
CA ARG A 421 20.73 -18.79 29.22
C ARG A 421 19.91 -18.27 28.04
N HIS A 422 18.59 -18.43 28.07
CA HIS A 422 17.71 -18.02 26.98
C HIS A 422 17.15 -16.61 27.15
N ALA A 423 17.37 -15.96 28.29
CA ALA A 423 16.80 -14.63 28.55
C ALA A 423 17.42 -13.55 27.65
N ASP A 424 18.73 -13.62 27.39
CA ASP A 424 19.47 -12.63 26.59
C ASP A 424 20.18 -13.27 25.38
N ASP A 425 19.54 -14.26 24.75
CA ASP A 425 20.08 -14.96 23.58
C ASP A 425 19.08 -14.96 22.42
N LEU A 426 19.29 -14.04 21.48
CA LEU A 426 18.42 -13.86 20.31
C LEU A 426 18.41 -15.11 19.42
N GLY A 427 19.54 -15.79 19.30
CA GLY A 427 19.67 -16.99 18.49
C GLY A 427 18.88 -18.18 19.04
N TYR A 428 18.93 -18.40 20.35
CA TYR A 428 18.13 -19.46 20.98
C TYR A 428 16.63 -19.20 20.92
N GLN A 429 16.16 -17.96 21.06
CA GLN A 429 14.72 -17.66 20.89
C GLN A 429 14.27 -17.76 19.42
N CYS A 430 15.17 -17.65 18.44
CA CYS A 430 14.84 -17.87 17.02
C CYS A 430 14.84 -19.35 16.61
N GLY A 431 15.79 -20.14 17.13
CA GLY A 431 15.92 -21.57 16.82
C GLY A 431 16.63 -21.86 15.49
N GLY A 432 16.37 -23.05 14.92
CA GLY A 432 16.91 -23.45 13.61
C GLY A 432 16.41 -22.58 12.46
N TRP A 433 17.03 -22.71 11.29
CA TRP A 433 16.71 -21.93 10.08
C TRP A 433 16.84 -20.40 10.22
N THR A 434 17.64 -19.93 11.19
CA THR A 434 17.93 -18.49 11.38
C THR A 434 19.42 -18.25 11.23
N ILE A 435 19.81 -17.51 10.19
CA ILE A 435 21.18 -17.13 9.79
C ILE A 435 22.10 -18.32 9.47
N THR A 436 21.83 -19.51 10.00
CA THR A 436 22.44 -20.79 9.63
C THR A 436 21.39 -21.88 9.69
N LYS A 437 21.60 -23.00 8.99
CA LYS A 437 20.69 -24.15 8.97
C LYS A 437 20.28 -24.58 10.40
N TYR A 438 21.25 -24.75 11.29
CA TYR A 438 21.00 -25.22 12.66
C TYR A 438 20.69 -24.10 13.66
N GLY A 439 20.83 -22.83 13.28
CA GLY A 439 20.88 -21.71 14.21
C GLY A 439 22.14 -21.73 15.09
N THR A 440 22.42 -20.61 15.76
CA THR A 440 23.54 -20.48 16.71
C THR A 440 23.14 -19.60 17.89
N SER A 441 23.85 -19.71 19.01
CA SER A 441 23.70 -18.85 20.19
C SER A 441 24.18 -17.42 19.93
N GLY A 442 23.63 -16.46 20.67
CA GLY A 442 24.04 -15.05 20.70
C GLY A 442 23.19 -14.13 19.85
N ARG A 443 23.66 -12.89 19.64
CA ARG A 443 22.97 -11.88 18.82
C ARG A 443 23.31 -12.05 17.34
N ILE A 444 22.63 -12.99 16.70
CA ILE A 444 22.91 -13.40 15.31
C ILE A 444 22.26 -12.50 14.25
N THR A 445 21.29 -11.66 14.63
CA THR A 445 20.55 -10.73 13.75
C THR A 445 20.03 -9.52 14.53
N ILE A 446 19.24 -8.67 13.90
CA ILE A 446 18.57 -7.52 14.53
C ILE A 446 17.24 -7.98 15.15
N GLY A 447 17.09 -7.74 16.45
CA GLY A 447 15.88 -8.06 17.22
C GLY A 447 16.05 -7.70 18.68
N THR A 448 15.03 -8.01 19.47
CA THR A 448 14.94 -7.73 20.89
C THR A 448 14.94 -9.05 21.65
N THR A 449 15.82 -9.20 22.64
CA THR A 449 15.81 -10.38 23.52
C THR A 449 14.65 -10.31 24.52
N ILE A 450 14.30 -11.43 25.14
CA ILE A 450 13.28 -11.45 26.20
C ILE A 450 13.69 -10.54 27.37
N LEU A 451 14.98 -10.52 27.73
CA LEU A 451 15.52 -9.62 28.75
C LEU A 451 15.36 -8.15 28.37
N GLU A 452 15.67 -7.79 27.11
CA GLU A 452 15.46 -6.42 26.61
C GLU A 452 13.98 -6.02 26.66
N GLY A 453 13.08 -6.91 26.21
CA GLY A 453 11.65 -6.68 26.27
C GLY A 453 11.11 -6.53 27.70
N ILE A 454 11.63 -7.29 28.66
CA ILE A 454 11.30 -7.14 30.08
C ILE A 454 11.77 -5.78 30.61
N LYS A 455 13.02 -5.37 30.32
CA LYS A 455 13.56 -4.07 30.74
C LYS A 455 12.75 -2.91 30.18
N GLU A 456 12.36 -2.97 28.91
CA GLU A 456 11.52 -1.96 28.28
C GLU A 456 10.14 -1.88 28.94
N ALA A 457 9.51 -3.03 29.23
CA ALA A 457 8.16 -3.09 29.79
C ALA A 457 8.04 -2.54 31.21
N VAL A 458 9.08 -2.69 32.05
CA VAL A 458 9.08 -2.22 33.45
C VAL A 458 9.65 -0.80 33.62
N GLY A 459 10.43 -0.32 32.65
CA GLY A 459 11.01 1.02 32.65
C GLY A 459 12.05 1.26 33.75
N GLU A 460 12.36 2.52 34.03
CA GLU A 460 13.42 2.91 34.97
C GLU A 460 13.05 2.80 36.46
N HIS A 461 11.77 2.49 36.77
CA HIS A 461 11.27 2.43 38.15
C HIS A 461 11.60 1.12 38.88
N SER A 462 11.99 0.09 38.12
CA SER A 462 12.22 -1.27 38.61
C SER A 462 13.67 -1.68 38.35
N GLU A 463 14.38 -2.16 39.37
CA GLU A 463 15.75 -2.67 39.23
C GLU A 463 15.71 -4.09 38.64
N VAL A 464 16.06 -4.26 37.37
CA VAL A 464 16.14 -5.57 36.70
C VAL A 464 17.56 -6.12 36.82
N ILE A 465 17.72 -7.18 37.61
CA ILE A 465 18.99 -7.90 37.78
C ILE A 465 18.96 -9.14 36.90
N TYR A 466 19.93 -9.25 35.98
CA TYR A 466 20.08 -10.41 35.12
C TYR A 466 21.28 -11.25 35.52
N GLU A 467 21.05 -12.55 35.72
CA GLU A 467 22.11 -13.54 35.91
C GLU A 467 21.86 -14.76 35.03
N GLN A 468 22.81 -15.06 34.14
CA GLN A 468 22.66 -16.21 33.24
C GLN A 468 22.63 -17.54 34.00
N ASN A 469 23.51 -17.70 34.99
CA ASN A 469 23.61 -18.88 35.85
C ASN A 469 23.59 -18.43 37.31
N PRO A 470 22.52 -18.71 38.08
CA PRO A 470 22.43 -18.28 39.46
C PRO A 470 23.30 -19.16 40.37
N SER A 471 23.66 -18.63 41.53
CA SER A 471 24.34 -19.34 42.61
C SER A 471 23.68 -19.04 43.95
N SER A 472 24.11 -19.71 45.04
CA SER A 472 23.61 -19.37 46.38
C SER A 472 23.82 -17.89 46.73
N ALA A 473 24.92 -17.28 46.27
CA ALA A 473 25.25 -15.88 46.50
C ALA A 473 24.27 -14.91 45.80
N THR A 474 23.60 -15.33 44.72
CA THR A 474 22.58 -14.53 44.02
C THR A 474 21.43 -14.09 44.95
N PHE A 475 21.17 -14.89 46.00
CA PHE A 475 20.09 -14.67 46.96
C PHE A 475 20.57 -14.12 48.31
N GLU A 476 21.89 -13.98 48.49
CA GLU A 476 22.48 -13.37 49.68
C GLU A 476 22.37 -11.83 49.53
N ASP A 477 21.56 -11.19 50.37
CA ASP A 477 21.36 -9.72 50.48
C ASP A 477 20.37 -9.03 49.50
N LEU A 478 19.63 -9.77 48.66
CA LEU A 478 18.66 -9.17 47.72
C LEU A 478 17.24 -9.71 47.91
N GLN A 479 16.29 -8.83 48.25
CA GLN A 479 14.85 -9.15 48.24
C GLN A 479 14.26 -8.89 46.86
N PHE A 480 13.99 -9.97 46.11
CA PHE A 480 13.32 -9.94 44.82
C PHE A 480 11.80 -10.06 44.98
N SER A 481 11.04 -9.30 44.21
CA SER A 481 9.57 -9.41 44.22
C SER A 481 9.10 -10.68 43.52
N TYR A 482 9.76 -11.02 42.41
CA TYR A 482 9.59 -12.25 41.66
C TYR A 482 10.82 -12.49 40.77
N ALA A 483 10.93 -13.71 40.24
CA ALA A 483 11.92 -14.11 39.26
C ALA A 483 11.27 -14.56 37.94
N ILE A 484 11.92 -14.23 36.82
CA ILE A 484 11.58 -14.72 35.48
C ILE A 484 12.73 -15.62 35.01
N VAL A 485 12.49 -16.92 34.94
CA VAL A 485 13.48 -17.93 34.53
C VAL A 485 13.21 -18.34 33.08
N VAL A 486 14.12 -17.98 32.17
CA VAL A 486 14.03 -18.28 30.75
C VAL A 486 15.01 -19.39 30.39
N VAL A 487 14.49 -20.58 30.11
CA VAL A 487 15.28 -21.80 29.81
C VAL A 487 14.68 -22.55 28.62
N GLY A 488 15.43 -23.46 28.02
CA GLY A 488 14.95 -24.09 26.81
C GLY A 488 15.94 -24.96 26.05
N GLU A 489 15.51 -25.44 24.88
CA GLU A 489 16.36 -26.17 23.93
C GLU A 489 17.40 -25.25 23.26
N PRO A 490 18.58 -25.75 22.86
CA PRO A 490 19.42 -25.04 21.90
C PRO A 490 18.72 -24.94 20.53
N ALA A 491 19.26 -24.12 19.64
CA ALA A 491 18.87 -24.16 18.23
C ALA A 491 19.27 -25.50 17.59
N TYR A 492 18.37 -26.10 16.81
CA TYR A 492 18.59 -27.33 16.05
C TYR A 492 17.72 -27.33 14.79
N ALA A 493 18.04 -28.23 13.87
CA ALA A 493 17.21 -28.54 12.70
C ALA A 493 17.41 -30.02 12.30
N GLU A 494 16.37 -30.62 11.71
CA GLU A 494 16.40 -31.95 11.11
C GLU A 494 16.96 -33.04 12.05
N GLY A 495 17.80 -33.96 11.55
CA GLY A 495 18.33 -35.09 12.32
C GLY A 495 19.12 -34.70 13.58
N ARG A 496 19.70 -33.49 13.65
CA ARG A 496 20.38 -33.00 14.86
C ARG A 496 19.41 -32.66 16.00
N GLY A 497 18.13 -32.49 15.68
CA GLY A 497 17.06 -32.29 16.66
C GLY A 497 16.46 -33.58 17.22
N TYR A 498 16.82 -34.75 16.69
CA TYR A 498 16.28 -36.02 17.19
C TYR A 498 16.68 -36.23 18.65
N ASN A 499 15.70 -36.44 19.52
CA ASN A 499 15.95 -36.58 20.96
C ASN A 499 14.94 -37.55 21.57
N VAL A 500 15.44 -38.64 22.14
CA VAL A 500 14.62 -39.66 22.81
C VAL A 500 14.33 -39.33 24.27
N GLU A 501 15.08 -38.42 24.90
CA GLU A 501 14.90 -38.10 26.32
C GLU A 501 13.95 -36.91 26.55
N LEU A 502 13.92 -35.94 25.62
CA LEU A 502 13.07 -34.75 25.65
C LEU A 502 13.12 -33.96 26.97
N LYS A 503 14.26 -33.97 27.67
CA LYS A 503 14.47 -33.19 28.90
C LYS A 503 14.86 -31.74 28.61
N ILE A 504 14.60 -30.84 29.56
CA ILE A 504 15.09 -29.46 29.52
C ILE A 504 16.63 -29.47 29.62
N PRO A 505 17.37 -28.99 28.60
CA PRO A 505 18.82 -29.07 28.60
C PRO A 505 19.46 -27.96 29.44
N PHE A 506 20.80 -27.91 29.45
CA PHE A 506 21.61 -26.92 30.18
C PHE A 506 21.32 -26.85 31.69
N ASP A 507 21.02 -28.00 32.29
CA ASP A 507 20.67 -28.11 33.71
C ASP A 507 19.42 -27.28 34.08
N GLY A 508 18.56 -26.97 33.10
CA GLY A 508 17.44 -26.04 33.27
C GLY A 508 16.45 -26.44 34.38
N ALA A 509 16.21 -27.74 34.57
CA ALA A 509 15.35 -28.23 35.66
C ALA A 509 15.93 -27.89 37.05
N ASN A 510 17.24 -28.04 37.24
CA ASN A 510 17.90 -27.69 38.51
C ASN A 510 17.94 -26.17 38.72
N VAL A 511 18.14 -25.38 37.65
CA VAL A 511 18.08 -23.91 37.71
C VAL A 511 16.68 -23.45 38.13
N ILE A 512 15.61 -23.96 37.49
CA ILE A 512 14.24 -23.66 37.88
C ILE A 512 14.02 -24.04 39.35
N ASN A 513 14.44 -25.24 39.75
CA ASN A 513 14.28 -25.74 41.11
C ASN A 513 14.95 -24.84 42.16
N MET A 514 16.20 -24.44 41.90
CA MET A 514 16.99 -23.59 42.79
C MET A 514 16.33 -22.22 43.02
N VAL A 515 15.77 -21.62 41.96
CA VAL A 515 15.13 -20.29 42.03
C VAL A 515 13.75 -20.38 42.67
N ALA A 516 12.91 -21.34 42.25
CA ALA A 516 11.53 -21.48 42.70
C ALA A 516 11.41 -21.88 44.19
N GLU A 517 12.46 -22.44 44.78
CA GLU A 517 12.55 -22.68 46.23
C GLU A 517 12.70 -21.39 47.07
N ARG A 518 13.13 -20.28 46.44
CA ARG A 518 13.56 -19.06 47.13
C ARG A 518 12.73 -17.82 46.76
N VAL A 519 12.29 -17.73 45.50
CA VAL A 519 11.60 -16.56 44.94
C VAL A 519 10.37 -17.01 44.15
N PRO A 520 9.22 -16.30 44.23
CA PRO A 520 8.08 -16.57 43.36
C PRO A 520 8.50 -16.50 41.88
N THR A 521 8.24 -17.56 41.11
CA THR A 521 8.92 -17.79 39.82
C THR A 521 7.94 -17.99 38.67
N LEU A 522 8.10 -17.17 37.63
CA LEU A 522 7.60 -17.43 36.28
C LEU A 522 8.69 -18.18 35.48
N VAL A 523 8.35 -19.33 34.91
CA VAL A 523 9.19 -20.04 33.94
C VAL A 523 8.70 -19.73 32.52
N VAL A 524 9.60 -19.25 31.67
CA VAL A 524 9.37 -19.11 30.22
C VAL A 524 10.20 -20.18 29.51
N LEU A 525 9.51 -21.15 28.90
CA LEU A 525 10.13 -22.30 28.25
C LEU A 525 10.26 -22.07 26.74
N ILE A 526 11.49 -21.95 26.24
CA ILE A 526 11.83 -21.85 24.82
C ILE A 526 12.09 -23.25 24.26
N SER A 527 11.25 -23.74 23.36
CA SER A 527 11.36 -25.11 22.86
C SER A 527 10.69 -25.27 21.50
N GLY A 528 11.19 -26.18 20.68
CA GLY A 528 10.53 -26.51 19.41
C GLY A 528 9.34 -27.48 19.56
N ARG A 529 9.12 -27.99 20.77
CA ARG A 529 8.27 -29.14 21.06
C ARG A 529 8.02 -29.30 22.57
N PRO A 530 7.04 -30.11 22.98
CA PRO A 530 6.85 -30.47 24.39
C PRO A 530 8.10 -31.17 24.97
N LEU A 531 8.47 -30.78 26.19
CA LEU A 531 9.56 -31.38 26.96
C LEU A 531 9.02 -32.02 28.25
N VAL A 532 9.81 -32.91 28.85
CA VAL A 532 9.52 -33.51 30.15
C VAL A 532 9.40 -32.40 31.20
N LEU A 533 8.25 -32.36 31.87
CA LEU A 533 7.98 -31.49 33.01
C LEU A 533 7.77 -32.39 34.24
N GLU A 534 8.79 -32.48 35.09
CA GLU A 534 8.72 -33.29 36.31
C GLU A 534 7.63 -32.74 37.26
N PRO A 535 6.80 -33.59 37.88
CA PRO A 535 5.76 -33.15 38.81
C PRO A 535 6.30 -32.25 39.94
N GLU A 536 7.45 -32.60 40.51
CA GLU A 536 8.08 -31.83 41.59
C GLU A 536 8.46 -30.41 41.14
N LEU A 537 8.85 -30.27 39.86
CA LEU A 537 9.18 -28.98 39.27
C LEU A 537 7.92 -28.13 39.06
N LEU A 538 6.86 -28.75 38.53
CA LEU A 538 5.55 -28.13 38.35
C LEU A 538 4.96 -27.67 39.67
N GLU A 539 5.11 -28.41 40.76
CA GLU A 539 4.64 -28.01 42.09
C GLU A 539 5.34 -26.74 42.60
N LYS A 540 6.65 -26.61 42.36
CA LYS A 540 7.47 -25.51 42.89
C LYS A 540 7.32 -24.19 42.13
N MET A 541 7.14 -24.20 40.81
CA MET A 541 6.98 -22.97 40.02
C MET A 541 5.61 -22.32 40.23
N ASP A 542 5.53 -20.99 40.12
CA ASP A 542 4.26 -20.27 40.27
C ASP A 542 3.53 -20.16 38.92
N ALA A 543 4.23 -19.83 37.84
CA ALA A 543 3.66 -19.83 36.49
C ALA A 543 4.58 -20.47 35.46
N LEU A 544 4.00 -21.01 34.39
CA LEU A 544 4.71 -21.63 33.27
C LEU A 544 4.13 -21.14 31.95
N VAL A 545 4.97 -20.57 31.10
CA VAL A 545 4.64 -20.16 29.73
C VAL A 545 5.46 -20.99 28.75
N ALA A 546 4.79 -21.69 27.85
CA ALA A 546 5.44 -22.24 26.66
C ALA A 546 5.53 -21.14 25.61
N ALA A 547 6.75 -20.74 25.28
CA ALA A 547 7.03 -19.66 24.34
C ALA A 547 7.41 -20.14 22.93
N TRP A 548 7.54 -21.46 22.77
CA TRP A 548 8.00 -22.10 21.55
C TRP A 548 9.36 -21.55 21.10
N LEU A 549 9.50 -21.21 19.82
CA LEU A 549 10.62 -20.46 19.26
C LEU A 549 10.05 -19.14 18.72
N PRO A 550 10.02 -18.06 19.53
CA PRO A 550 9.25 -16.84 19.22
C PRO A 550 9.86 -15.97 18.11
N GLY A 551 11.10 -16.20 17.67
CA GLY A 551 11.72 -15.36 16.64
C GLY A 551 12.32 -14.08 17.21
N SER A 552 12.40 -12.99 16.44
CA SER A 552 13.26 -11.85 16.78
C SER A 552 12.63 -10.79 17.69
N GLN A 553 11.34 -10.91 18.04
CA GLN A 553 10.58 -9.89 18.79
C GLN A 553 10.25 -10.36 20.21
N GLY A 554 11.28 -10.45 21.07
CA GLY A 554 11.19 -10.93 22.45
C GLY A 554 10.28 -10.08 23.36
N GLU A 555 10.05 -8.82 23.02
CA GLU A 555 9.11 -7.93 23.70
C GLU A 555 7.66 -8.44 23.64
N GLY A 556 7.32 -9.28 22.65
CA GLY A 556 6.03 -9.99 22.59
C GLY A 556 5.77 -10.89 23.79
N VAL A 557 6.82 -11.38 24.46
CA VAL A 557 6.71 -12.13 25.73
C VAL A 557 6.35 -11.19 26.87
N ALA A 558 7.02 -10.05 26.97
CA ALA A 558 6.79 -9.05 28.00
C ALA A 558 5.33 -8.53 27.98
N ASP A 559 4.80 -8.31 26.77
CA ASP A 559 3.44 -7.80 26.54
C ASP A 559 2.33 -8.63 27.24
N VAL A 560 2.47 -9.95 27.33
CA VAL A 560 1.46 -10.80 27.97
C VAL A 560 1.77 -11.13 29.42
N VAL A 561 3.05 -11.28 29.79
CA VAL A 561 3.42 -11.63 31.18
C VAL A 561 3.18 -10.46 32.14
N PHE A 562 3.28 -9.22 31.67
CA PHE A 562 2.93 -8.02 32.43
C PHE A 562 1.49 -7.53 32.19
N GLY A 563 0.72 -8.25 31.36
CA GLY A 563 -0.71 -8.00 31.19
C GLY A 563 -1.07 -6.78 30.35
N ASP A 564 -0.25 -6.37 29.37
CA ASP A 564 -0.71 -5.43 28.34
C ASP A 564 -1.70 -6.11 27.37
N TYR A 565 -1.58 -7.43 27.22
CA TYR A 565 -2.45 -8.29 26.42
C TYR A 565 -2.78 -9.59 27.16
N GLU A 566 -3.94 -10.17 26.86
CA GLU A 566 -4.32 -11.50 27.34
C GLU A 566 -3.57 -12.62 26.60
N PHE A 567 -3.28 -13.71 27.30
CA PHE A 567 -2.87 -14.97 26.67
C PHE A 567 -4.01 -15.55 25.82
N GLN A 568 -3.70 -15.83 24.55
CA GLN A 568 -4.66 -16.39 23.57
C GLN A 568 -4.21 -17.75 23.03
N GLY A 569 -2.95 -18.11 23.22
CA GLY A 569 -2.38 -19.33 22.69
C GLY A 569 -3.05 -20.57 23.27
N LYS A 570 -3.17 -21.59 22.43
CA LYS A 570 -3.62 -22.93 22.79
C LYS A 570 -2.64 -23.94 22.24
N LEU A 571 -2.43 -25.04 22.97
CA LEU A 571 -1.52 -26.10 22.56
C LEU A 571 -1.93 -26.65 21.18
N PRO A 572 -1.05 -26.55 20.17
CA PRO A 572 -1.28 -27.19 18.88
C PRO A 572 -0.81 -28.64 18.86
N VAL A 573 -0.17 -29.10 19.93
CA VAL A 573 0.38 -30.43 20.10
C VAL A 573 0.16 -30.89 21.54
N THR A 574 -0.04 -32.18 21.73
CA THR A 574 -0.25 -32.79 23.03
C THR A 574 1.03 -32.73 23.87
N TRP A 575 0.91 -32.30 25.13
CA TRP A 575 2.02 -32.36 26.08
C TRP A 575 1.97 -33.69 26.84
N PHE A 576 2.99 -34.55 26.67
CA PHE A 576 3.06 -35.87 27.30
C PHE A 576 3.46 -35.77 28.79
N LYS A 577 3.07 -36.77 29.61
CA LYS A 577 3.53 -36.89 31.00
C LYS A 577 4.88 -37.57 31.07
N ARG A 578 5.07 -38.61 30.26
CA ARG A 578 6.29 -39.42 30.20
C ARG A 578 6.59 -39.79 28.75
N VAL A 579 7.89 -39.89 28.44
CA VAL A 579 8.36 -40.25 27.09
C VAL A 579 7.87 -41.63 26.66
N ASP A 580 7.71 -42.57 27.59
CA ASP A 580 7.24 -43.94 27.31
C ASP A 580 5.78 -44.02 26.79
N GLN A 581 5.03 -42.91 26.87
CA GLN A 581 3.70 -42.79 26.26
C GLN A 581 3.77 -42.57 24.75
N LEU A 582 4.92 -42.14 24.20
CA LEU A 582 5.03 -41.72 22.81
C LEU A 582 5.17 -42.89 21.82
N PRO A 583 4.49 -42.86 20.66
CA PRO A 583 3.62 -41.79 20.19
C PRO A 583 2.22 -41.82 20.86
N MET A 584 1.72 -40.63 21.21
CA MET A 584 0.40 -40.43 21.80
C MET A 584 -0.16 -39.10 21.31
N ASN A 585 -1.29 -39.16 20.61
CA ASN A 585 -1.89 -38.01 19.94
C ASN A 585 -3.39 -37.96 20.23
N TYR A 586 -3.99 -36.78 20.00
CA TYR A 586 -5.43 -36.62 20.15
C TYR A 586 -6.22 -37.65 19.31
N GLY A 587 -7.15 -38.34 19.98
CA GLY A 587 -8.01 -39.38 19.38
C GLY A 587 -7.52 -40.82 19.57
N ASP A 588 -6.30 -41.03 20.08
CA ASP A 588 -5.79 -42.38 20.37
C ASP A 588 -6.53 -43.01 21.58
N GLU A 589 -6.70 -44.34 21.59
CA GLU A 589 -7.38 -45.04 22.70
C GLU A 589 -6.64 -44.91 24.04
N HIS A 590 -5.31 -44.79 24.00
CA HIS A 590 -4.42 -44.64 25.16
C HIS A 590 -4.07 -43.18 25.50
N TYR A 591 -4.91 -42.22 25.10
CA TYR A 591 -4.65 -40.78 25.28
C TYR A 591 -4.71 -40.34 26.76
N ASP A 592 -3.53 -40.17 27.37
CA ASP A 592 -3.34 -39.71 28.77
C ASP A 592 -2.32 -38.55 28.87
N PRO A 593 -2.66 -37.34 28.39
CA PRO A 593 -1.73 -36.22 28.32
C PRO A 593 -1.52 -35.52 29.68
N LEU A 594 -0.38 -34.83 29.82
CA LEU A 594 -0.15 -33.86 30.89
C LEU A 594 -0.99 -32.59 30.63
N PHE A 595 -0.91 -32.08 29.41
CA PHE A 595 -1.79 -31.02 28.90
C PHE A 595 -2.34 -31.46 27.54
N PRO A 596 -3.67 -31.55 27.37
CA PRO A 596 -4.26 -32.02 26.12
C PRO A 596 -4.09 -31.00 24.99
N LEU A 597 -4.26 -31.46 23.75
CA LEU A 597 -4.41 -30.59 22.58
C LEU A 597 -5.46 -29.51 22.85
N GLY A 598 -5.17 -28.26 22.48
CA GLY A 598 -6.06 -27.12 22.68
C GLY A 598 -6.03 -26.50 24.09
N PHE A 599 -5.24 -27.02 25.03
CA PHE A 599 -5.10 -26.45 26.36
C PHE A 599 -4.37 -25.11 26.36
N GLY A 600 -4.79 -24.19 27.22
CA GLY A 600 -4.17 -22.89 27.42
C GLY A 600 -4.98 -22.09 28.43
N LEU A 601 -4.36 -21.65 29.52
CA LEU A 601 -5.01 -20.81 30.52
C LEU A 601 -5.13 -19.37 30.00
N LYS A 602 -6.14 -18.67 30.50
CA LYS A 602 -6.30 -17.22 30.29
C LYS A 602 -5.79 -16.48 31.51
N THR A 603 -5.23 -15.29 31.30
CA THR A 603 -5.03 -14.32 32.39
C THR A 603 -6.24 -13.41 32.47
N LYS A 604 -6.57 -12.95 33.68
CA LYS A 604 -7.35 -11.73 33.81
C LYS A 604 -6.39 -10.58 33.57
N MET A 605 -6.81 -9.61 32.78
CA MET A 605 -6.14 -8.31 32.69
C MET A 605 -5.83 -7.76 34.07
N SER A 606 -4.65 -7.16 34.26
CA SER A 606 -4.39 -6.48 35.52
C SER A 606 -5.48 -5.41 35.71
N GLU A 607 -6.07 -5.30 36.91
CA GLU A 607 -6.97 -4.19 37.24
C GLU A 607 -6.24 -2.82 37.23
N ALA A 608 -4.96 -2.84 36.83
CA ALA A 608 -4.13 -1.69 36.52
C ALA A 608 -3.56 -1.78 35.08
N THR A 609 -4.38 -2.10 34.06
CA THR A 609 -4.29 -1.58 32.67
C THR A 609 -5.31 -2.28 31.75
N ASP A 610 -6.39 -1.59 31.38
CA ASP A 610 -7.43 -2.01 30.43
C ASP A 610 -6.92 -2.59 29.09
N SER A 611 -7.06 -3.90 28.81
CA SER A 611 -7.12 -4.40 27.42
C SER A 611 -8.56 -4.37 26.91
N CYS A 612 -9.13 -3.17 26.95
CA CYS A 612 -9.96 -2.67 25.86
C CYS A 612 -9.72 -1.17 25.67
N ARG A 613 -8.53 -0.66 26.02
CA ARG A 613 -8.27 0.78 25.96
C ARG A 613 -8.33 1.29 24.52
N PHE A 614 -7.92 0.52 23.52
CA PHE A 614 -7.83 1.01 22.15
C PHE A 614 -8.52 0.12 21.12
N ILE A 615 -9.80 -0.22 21.34
CA ILE A 615 -10.72 -0.85 20.35
C ILE A 615 -10.58 -0.20 18.97
N TYR A 616 -10.30 1.11 18.92
CA TYR A 616 -10.13 1.82 17.65
C TYR A 616 -9.01 1.29 16.75
N LYS A 617 -8.04 0.53 17.27
CA LYS A 617 -6.98 -0.09 16.48
C LYS A 617 -7.40 -1.40 15.79
N ASP A 618 -8.54 -1.98 16.14
CA ASP A 618 -9.06 -3.19 15.49
C ASP A 618 -9.87 -2.83 14.23
N PRO A 619 -9.35 -3.10 13.02
CA PRO A 619 -10.03 -2.74 11.77
C PRO A 619 -11.35 -3.49 11.55
N ASN A 620 -11.58 -4.60 12.26
CA ASN A 620 -12.81 -5.40 12.10
C ASN A 620 -13.99 -4.84 12.91
N ARG A 621 -13.76 -3.83 13.74
CA ARG A 621 -14.82 -3.20 14.54
C ARG A 621 -15.57 -2.14 13.73
N PRO A 622 -16.87 -1.96 13.96
CA PRO A 622 -17.63 -0.88 13.31
C PRO A 622 -16.98 0.49 13.56
N ILE A 623 -16.93 1.33 12.54
CA ILE A 623 -16.30 2.67 12.60
C ILE A 623 -16.83 3.48 13.79
N GLU A 624 -18.14 3.49 14.04
CA GLU A 624 -18.71 4.20 15.20
C GLU A 624 -18.17 3.71 16.54
N ALA A 625 -17.96 2.40 16.71
CA ALA A 625 -17.39 1.84 17.94
C ALA A 625 -15.92 2.26 18.11
N ARG A 626 -15.16 2.25 17.01
CA ARG A 626 -13.77 2.68 16.97
C ARG A 626 -13.63 4.18 17.28
N VAL A 627 -14.48 5.02 16.67
CA VAL A 627 -14.51 6.46 16.93
C VAL A 627 -14.83 6.74 18.39
N ASN A 628 -15.91 6.16 18.94
CA ASN A 628 -16.30 6.39 20.33
C ASN A 628 -15.22 5.94 21.32
N ASN A 629 -14.57 4.80 21.03
CA ASN A 629 -13.45 4.34 21.84
C ASN A 629 -12.24 5.27 21.74
N LEU A 630 -11.80 5.70 20.56
CA LEU A 630 -10.69 6.64 20.46
C LEU A 630 -11.00 7.95 21.19
N LEU A 631 -12.19 8.50 20.96
CA LEU A 631 -12.64 9.75 21.57
C LEU A 631 -12.64 9.69 23.11
N SER A 632 -13.04 8.56 23.70
CA SER A 632 -13.04 8.40 25.16
C SER A 632 -11.64 8.36 25.78
N HIS A 633 -10.61 8.13 24.97
CA HIS A 633 -9.21 8.05 25.42
C HIS A 633 -8.41 9.33 25.17
N MET A 634 -8.99 10.29 24.47
CA MET A 634 -8.36 11.56 24.16
C MET A 634 -8.50 12.54 25.33
N SER A 635 -7.38 13.15 25.70
CA SER A 635 -7.34 14.37 26.51
C SER A 635 -7.94 15.55 25.74
N LEU A 636 -8.29 16.63 26.45
CA LEU A 636 -8.74 17.87 25.83
C LEU A 636 -7.70 18.40 24.82
N LYS A 637 -6.40 18.36 25.15
CA LYS A 637 -5.33 18.78 24.24
C LYS A 637 -5.30 17.97 22.95
N GLU A 638 -5.43 16.64 23.04
CA GLU A 638 -5.47 15.78 21.85
C GLU A 638 -6.73 16.04 21.02
N LYS A 639 -7.88 16.30 21.66
CA LYS A 639 -9.14 16.66 20.99
C LYS A 639 -9.01 17.98 20.23
N VAL A 640 -8.53 19.02 20.90
CA VAL A 640 -8.26 20.33 20.28
C VAL A 640 -7.24 20.19 19.15
N GLY A 641 -6.21 19.36 19.31
CA GLY A 641 -5.24 19.08 18.24
C GLY A 641 -5.87 18.45 17.00
N GLN A 642 -6.93 17.65 17.13
CA GLN A 642 -7.67 17.15 15.95
C GLN A 642 -8.50 18.24 15.27
N MET A 643 -8.82 19.34 15.96
CA MET A 643 -9.59 20.48 15.44
C MET A 643 -8.69 21.58 14.86
N THR A 644 -7.38 21.35 14.78
CA THR A 644 -6.40 22.33 14.30
C THR A 644 -5.80 21.88 12.97
N CYS A 645 -5.80 22.77 11.97
CA CYS A 645 -5.11 22.63 10.71
C CYS A 645 -4.10 23.77 10.58
N THR A 646 -2.83 23.43 10.35
CA THR A 646 -1.70 24.36 10.22
C THR A 646 -1.02 24.18 8.86
N GLU A 647 -0.34 25.22 8.39
CA GLU A 647 0.51 25.11 7.19
C GLU A 647 1.83 24.42 7.56
N ASN A 648 2.41 23.69 6.61
CA ASN A 648 3.71 23.08 6.79
C ASN A 648 4.83 24.11 6.54
N PRO A 649 5.67 24.46 7.52
CA PRO A 649 6.78 25.39 7.33
C PRO A 649 7.78 24.94 6.27
N ALA A 650 7.94 23.62 6.09
CA ALA A 650 8.80 23.05 5.05
C ALA A 650 8.25 23.29 3.64
N ALA A 651 6.92 23.36 3.46
CA ALA A 651 6.32 23.73 2.18
C ALA A 651 6.55 25.22 1.84
N THR A 652 6.71 26.08 2.85
CA THR A 652 7.01 27.51 2.66
C THR A 652 8.51 27.83 2.56
N SER A 653 9.40 27.02 3.14
CA SER A 653 10.86 27.18 3.04
C SER A 653 11.47 26.44 1.85
N CYS A 654 10.78 25.41 1.35
CA CYS A 654 10.94 24.90 -0.02
C CYS A 654 10.22 25.83 -1.00
N TYR A 655 10.75 27.03 -1.20
CA TYR A 655 10.98 27.49 -2.57
C TYR A 655 12.37 26.98 -2.92
N PRO A 656 12.59 25.68 -3.24
CA PRO A 656 13.88 25.34 -3.78
C PRO A 656 13.99 26.14 -5.07
N THR A 657 15.19 26.55 -5.40
CA THR A 657 15.53 27.04 -6.73
C THR A 657 15.22 26.01 -7.83
N GLU A 658 14.72 24.81 -7.47
CA GLU A 658 14.24 23.73 -8.32
C GLU A 658 12.82 23.25 -7.92
N PRO A 659 11.99 22.80 -8.87
CA PRO A 659 10.62 22.37 -8.59
C PRO A 659 10.54 21.02 -7.86
N ALA A 660 9.71 20.90 -6.82
CA ALA A 660 9.52 19.65 -6.08
C ALA A 660 8.82 18.56 -6.92
N SER A 661 9.40 17.36 -6.93
CA SER A 661 8.89 16.17 -7.62
C SER A 661 7.76 15.48 -6.83
N ALA A 662 7.08 14.52 -7.46
CA ALA A 662 6.08 13.69 -6.78
C ALA A 662 6.68 12.90 -5.60
N THR A 663 7.93 12.45 -5.73
CA THR A 663 8.65 11.74 -4.67
C THR A 663 8.93 12.65 -3.48
N ASP A 664 9.39 13.88 -3.71
CA ASP A 664 9.67 14.85 -2.64
C ASP A 664 8.42 15.12 -1.79
N TRP A 665 7.26 15.25 -2.45
CA TRP A 665 5.97 15.42 -1.78
C TRP A 665 5.55 14.18 -0.98
N ALA A 666 5.74 12.97 -1.53
CA ALA A 666 5.45 11.73 -0.81
C ALA A 666 6.34 11.55 0.43
N ASP A 667 7.63 11.86 0.31
CA ASP A 667 8.59 11.79 1.42
C ASP A 667 8.25 12.78 2.54
N MET A 668 7.85 14.00 2.17
CA MET A 668 7.36 15.00 3.12
C MET A 668 6.11 14.52 3.86
N VAL A 669 5.12 14.00 3.13
CA VAL A 669 3.87 13.48 3.70
C VAL A 669 4.16 12.32 4.66
N ASP A 670 4.96 11.34 4.24
CA ASP A 670 5.34 10.19 5.06
C ASP A 670 6.06 10.63 6.34
N SER A 671 6.92 11.65 6.26
CA SER A 671 7.66 12.17 7.42
C SER A 671 6.74 12.80 8.46
N LEU A 672 5.79 13.64 8.02
CA LEU A 672 4.78 14.22 8.91
C LEU A 672 3.86 13.15 9.52
N GLN A 673 3.51 12.15 8.72
CA GLN A 673 2.68 11.04 9.16
C GLN A 673 3.37 10.18 10.22
N LYS A 674 4.67 9.86 10.03
CA LYS A 674 5.48 9.14 11.03
C LYS A 674 5.47 9.87 12.38
N ALA A 675 5.71 11.19 12.37
CA ALA A 675 5.67 12.00 13.58
C ALA A 675 4.29 11.95 14.28
N ALA A 676 3.19 11.98 13.53
CA ALA A 676 1.84 11.86 14.10
C ALA A 676 1.60 10.48 14.74
N LEU A 677 2.08 9.41 14.11
CA LEU A 677 1.92 8.03 14.59
C LEU A 677 2.77 7.70 15.81
N GLU A 678 3.84 8.46 16.07
CA GLU A 678 4.66 8.36 17.29
C GLU A 678 3.99 8.99 18.53
N SER A 679 2.88 9.72 18.35
CA SER A 679 2.10 10.24 19.46
C SER A 679 1.48 9.12 20.32
N ARG A 680 1.13 9.42 21.57
CA ARG A 680 0.56 8.47 22.55
C ARG A 680 -0.61 7.63 22.00
N LEU A 681 -1.47 8.25 21.20
CA LEU A 681 -2.63 7.60 20.60
C LEU A 681 -2.42 7.23 19.11
N GLY A 682 -1.25 7.50 18.54
CA GLY A 682 -0.92 7.18 17.14
C GLY A 682 -1.98 7.61 16.15
N ILE A 683 -2.54 8.82 16.32
CA ILE A 683 -3.66 9.29 15.50
C ILE A 683 -3.10 9.83 14.18
N PRO A 684 -3.48 9.25 13.01
CA PRO A 684 -3.02 9.72 11.72
C PRO A 684 -3.54 11.14 11.44
N ILE A 685 -2.82 11.93 10.66
CA ILE A 685 -3.25 13.28 10.24
C ILE A 685 -3.91 13.25 8.87
N ILE A 686 -4.75 14.26 8.58
CA ILE A 686 -5.26 14.49 7.22
C ILE A 686 -4.32 15.51 6.59
N GLN A 687 -3.71 15.14 5.47
CA GLN A 687 -2.98 16.08 4.61
C GLN A 687 -3.95 16.69 3.60
N MET A 688 -3.89 18.00 3.42
CA MET A 688 -4.80 18.74 2.56
C MET A 688 -4.03 19.50 1.49
N CYS A 689 -4.58 19.57 0.29
CA CYS A 689 -4.04 20.32 -0.83
C CYS A 689 -5.19 21.03 -1.53
N ASP A 690 -5.02 22.31 -1.88
CA ASP A 690 -6.00 23.00 -2.72
C ASP A 690 -5.78 22.58 -4.18
N SER A 691 -6.79 21.98 -4.79
CA SER A 691 -6.66 21.28 -6.09
C SER A 691 -7.88 21.59 -6.97
N VAL A 692 -7.90 22.81 -7.53
CA VAL A 692 -9.02 23.33 -8.33
C VAL A 692 -9.15 22.60 -9.69
N HIS A 693 -8.04 22.13 -10.24
CA HIS A 693 -7.93 21.62 -11.61
C HIS A 693 -6.87 20.52 -11.77
N GLY A 694 -6.70 19.71 -10.71
CA GLY A 694 -5.66 18.68 -10.58
C GLY A 694 -4.72 18.99 -9.42
N HIS A 695 -3.69 18.16 -9.24
CA HIS A 695 -2.67 18.34 -8.19
C HIS A 695 -1.69 19.46 -8.59
N GLY A 696 -2.13 20.72 -8.55
CA GLY A 696 -1.38 21.87 -9.08
C GLY A 696 -0.05 22.20 -8.39
N ASN A 697 0.26 21.60 -7.24
CA ASN A 697 1.42 21.94 -6.41
C ASN A 697 2.69 21.09 -6.67
N VAL A 698 2.61 20.06 -7.50
CA VAL A 698 3.75 19.18 -7.83
C VAL A 698 4.21 19.46 -9.25
N PHE A 699 5.52 19.57 -9.45
CA PHE A 699 6.06 19.78 -10.78
C PHE A 699 5.88 18.55 -11.66
N GLY A 700 5.55 18.79 -12.94
CA GLY A 700 5.29 17.72 -13.90
C GLY A 700 3.88 17.14 -13.83
N THR A 701 3.02 17.66 -12.95
CA THR A 701 1.60 17.28 -12.93
C THR A 701 0.86 17.75 -14.18
N THR A 702 -0.15 16.98 -14.55
CA THR A 702 -1.10 17.39 -15.58
C THR A 702 -2.11 18.37 -14.98
N VAL A 703 -2.15 19.57 -15.55
CA VAL A 703 -3.14 20.61 -15.20
C VAL A 703 -4.28 20.58 -16.21
N PHE A 704 -5.51 20.47 -15.71
CA PHE A 704 -6.73 20.43 -16.52
C PHE A 704 -7.31 21.83 -16.75
N PRO A 705 -8.18 22.02 -17.76
CA PRO A 705 -8.92 23.27 -17.93
C PRO A 705 -9.78 23.63 -16.71
N HIS A 706 -9.85 24.91 -16.34
CA HIS A 706 -10.68 25.36 -15.22
C HIS A 706 -12.18 25.05 -15.42
N ASN A 707 -12.66 25.14 -16.67
CA ASN A 707 -14.05 24.91 -17.03
C ASN A 707 -14.53 23.45 -16.95
N ILE A 708 -13.61 22.51 -16.85
CA ILE A 708 -13.88 21.10 -16.60
C ILE A 708 -13.37 20.71 -15.20
N GLY A 709 -12.93 21.69 -14.41
CA GLY A 709 -12.10 21.51 -13.22
C GLY A 709 -12.50 20.32 -12.34
N LEU A 710 -11.50 19.61 -11.85
CA LEU A 710 -11.73 18.48 -10.96
C LEU A 710 -12.10 18.95 -9.55
N GLY A 711 -11.93 20.24 -9.21
CA GLY A 711 -12.21 20.79 -7.88
C GLY A 711 -13.68 20.66 -7.43
N ALA A 712 -13.87 20.43 -6.13
CA ALA A 712 -15.17 20.48 -5.47
C ALA A 712 -15.61 21.91 -5.10
N THR A 713 -14.91 22.92 -5.65
CA THR A 713 -15.32 24.32 -5.68
C THR A 713 -16.38 24.52 -6.76
N ARG A 714 -17.65 24.56 -6.38
CA ARG A 714 -18.76 24.63 -7.34
C ARG A 714 -19.88 25.50 -6.80
N GLN A 715 -19.78 26.79 -7.07
CA GLN A 715 -20.81 27.76 -6.68
C GLN A 715 -21.43 28.44 -7.91
N VAL A 716 -22.53 29.11 -7.66
CA VAL A 716 -23.27 29.88 -8.66
C VAL A 716 -22.68 31.27 -8.75
N ILE A 717 -22.19 31.65 -9.93
CA ILE A 717 -21.67 33.00 -10.20
C ILE A 717 -22.85 33.90 -10.50
N ARG A 718 -22.99 35.02 -9.79
CA ARG A 718 -23.93 36.09 -10.13
C ARG A 718 -23.26 37.38 -10.56
N ASP A 719 -21.98 37.57 -10.25
CA ASP A 719 -21.21 38.74 -10.64
C ASP A 719 -19.77 38.35 -11.06
N PRO A 720 -19.38 38.50 -12.33
CA PRO A 720 -18.04 38.11 -12.81
C PRO A 720 -16.91 39.04 -12.34
N ARG A 721 -17.21 40.18 -11.70
CA ARG A 721 -16.20 41.02 -11.03
C ARG A 721 -15.51 40.29 -9.87
N TRP A 722 -16.16 39.24 -9.37
CA TRP A 722 -15.69 38.43 -8.27
C TRP A 722 -14.37 37.73 -8.55
N GLY A 723 -13.45 37.84 -7.60
CA GLY A 723 -12.06 37.41 -7.76
C GLY A 723 -11.86 35.89 -7.80
N LEU A 724 -12.87 35.11 -7.39
CA LEU A 724 -12.91 33.64 -7.45
C LEU A 724 -13.78 33.12 -8.60
N CYS A 725 -14.11 33.96 -9.58
CA CYS A 725 -14.96 33.59 -10.71
C CYS A 725 -14.40 32.40 -11.51
N TYR A 726 -13.10 32.10 -11.46
CA TYR A 726 -12.49 30.94 -12.12
C TYR A 726 -12.71 29.60 -11.37
N GLU A 727 -13.14 29.62 -10.10
CA GLU A 727 -13.46 28.42 -9.31
C GLU A 727 -14.93 28.04 -9.43
N SER A 728 -15.76 29.02 -9.76
CA SER A 728 -17.17 28.80 -10.06
C SER A 728 -17.35 28.77 -11.57
N PHE A 729 -18.45 28.20 -12.05
CA PHE A 729 -18.53 27.95 -13.49
C PHE A 729 -19.81 28.41 -14.15
N SER A 730 -20.94 28.41 -13.45
CA SER A 730 -22.19 28.78 -14.08
C SER A 730 -23.08 29.62 -13.17
N GLU A 731 -23.87 30.50 -13.78
CA GLU A 731 -24.99 31.17 -13.15
C GLU A 731 -26.25 30.27 -13.04
N ASP A 732 -26.23 29.10 -13.70
CA ASP A 732 -27.28 28.08 -13.61
C ASP A 732 -26.94 27.03 -12.54
N SER A 733 -27.74 27.04 -11.47
CA SER A 733 -27.64 26.10 -10.36
C SER A 733 -27.71 24.61 -10.77
N GLU A 734 -28.39 24.25 -11.86
CA GLU A 734 -28.46 22.85 -12.33
C GLU A 734 -27.16 22.42 -12.99
N ILE A 735 -26.56 23.30 -13.80
CA ILE A 735 -25.23 23.05 -14.39
C ILE A 735 -24.20 22.90 -13.27
N VAL A 736 -24.21 23.80 -12.29
CA VAL A 736 -23.32 23.71 -11.12
C VAL A 736 -23.57 22.41 -10.34
N SER A 737 -24.83 22.01 -10.16
CA SER A 737 -25.18 20.74 -9.49
C SER A 737 -24.63 19.54 -10.25
N ALA A 738 -24.76 19.48 -11.57
CA ALA A 738 -24.20 18.41 -12.39
C ALA A 738 -22.66 18.32 -12.23
N MET A 739 -21.99 19.48 -12.13
CA MET A 739 -20.53 19.55 -11.96
C MET A 739 -20.02 19.08 -10.60
N THR A 740 -20.89 19.02 -9.59
CA THR A 740 -20.49 18.45 -8.29
C THR A 740 -20.18 16.96 -8.36
N SER A 741 -20.42 16.27 -9.49
CA SER A 741 -19.90 14.91 -9.75
C SER A 741 -18.38 14.77 -9.57
N ALA A 742 -17.65 15.88 -9.55
CA ALA A 742 -16.26 15.91 -9.10
C ALA A 742 -16.06 15.26 -7.71
N VAL A 743 -17.04 15.37 -6.79
CA VAL A 743 -16.99 14.73 -5.47
C VAL A 743 -16.88 13.21 -5.60
N VAL A 744 -17.69 12.57 -6.45
CA VAL A 744 -17.56 11.12 -6.70
C VAL A 744 -16.32 10.77 -7.53
N GLY A 745 -15.77 11.71 -8.30
CA GLY A 745 -14.46 11.54 -8.95
C GLY A 745 -13.32 11.41 -7.93
N TYR A 746 -13.32 12.24 -6.89
CA TYR A 746 -12.32 12.18 -5.82
C TYR A 746 -12.54 11.03 -4.85
N GLN A 747 -13.75 10.89 -4.31
CA GLN A 747 -14.07 9.96 -3.24
C GLN A 747 -14.58 8.60 -3.72
N GLY A 748 -14.95 8.47 -4.99
CA GLY A 748 -15.66 7.30 -5.54
C GLY A 748 -17.18 7.40 -5.37
N ILE A 749 -17.90 6.49 -6.04
CA ILE A 749 -19.37 6.48 -6.07
C ILE A 749 -19.91 5.72 -4.84
N PRO A 750 -20.76 6.33 -4.00
CA PRO A 750 -21.40 5.63 -2.89
C PRO A 750 -22.27 4.45 -3.37
N PRO A 751 -22.33 3.34 -2.63
CA PRO A 751 -23.19 2.21 -2.99
C PRO A 751 -24.67 2.61 -2.94
N LYS A 752 -25.48 1.91 -3.73
CA LYS A 752 -26.94 2.14 -3.75
C LYS A 752 -27.52 1.95 -2.34
N GLY A 753 -28.24 2.96 -1.87
CA GLY A 753 -28.82 2.96 -0.51
C GLY A 753 -27.91 3.54 0.56
N HIS A 754 -26.73 4.06 0.21
CA HIS A 754 -25.89 4.83 1.14
C HIS A 754 -26.70 6.01 1.73
N PRO A 755 -26.69 6.22 3.07
CA PRO A 755 -27.47 7.29 3.68
C PRO A 755 -27.06 8.68 3.21
N ASN A 756 -28.04 9.51 2.88
CA ASN A 756 -27.79 10.91 2.50
C ASN A 756 -27.06 11.66 3.64
N GLY A 757 -26.08 12.49 3.27
CA GLY A 757 -25.28 13.29 4.21
C GLY A 757 -24.21 12.51 4.98
N TYR A 758 -24.09 11.18 4.81
CA TYR A 758 -22.99 10.42 5.41
C TYR A 758 -21.72 10.47 4.53
N PRO A 759 -20.54 10.75 5.11
CA PRO A 759 -19.28 10.75 4.37
C PRO A 759 -18.99 9.38 3.73
N TYR A 760 -18.35 9.38 2.57
CA TYR A 760 -17.96 8.17 1.85
C TYR A 760 -16.60 8.37 1.18
N VAL A 761 -15.75 7.35 1.24
CA VAL A 761 -14.52 7.21 0.47
C VAL A 761 -14.45 5.73 0.04
N ALA A 762 -14.40 5.48 -1.27
CA ALA A 762 -14.59 4.14 -1.82
C ALA A 762 -13.39 3.21 -1.57
N SER A 763 -12.18 3.76 -1.60
CA SER A 763 -10.95 2.98 -1.50
C SER A 763 -9.73 3.83 -1.16
N ARG A 764 -8.59 3.19 -0.93
CA ARG A 764 -7.29 3.84 -0.71
C ARG A 764 -6.76 4.64 -1.91
N THR A 765 -7.29 4.43 -3.12
CA THR A 765 -6.91 5.20 -4.32
C THR A 765 -7.79 6.45 -4.49
N ASN A 766 -8.69 6.70 -3.55
CA ASN A 766 -9.58 7.87 -3.52
C ASN A 766 -9.15 8.83 -2.40
N VAL A 767 -9.52 10.10 -2.55
CA VAL A 767 -9.16 11.17 -1.59
C VAL A 767 -10.41 11.80 -1.00
N ILE A 768 -10.28 12.39 0.19
CA ILE A 768 -11.35 13.14 0.87
C ILE A 768 -11.66 14.41 0.05
N ALA A 769 -12.92 14.60 -0.33
CA ALA A 769 -13.37 15.79 -1.06
C ALA A 769 -13.99 16.84 -0.12
N CYS A 770 -13.67 18.10 -0.38
CA CYS A 770 -14.21 19.27 0.34
C CYS A 770 -15.10 20.09 -0.59
N ALA A 771 -16.40 20.16 -0.33
CA ALA A 771 -17.27 21.08 -1.05
C ALA A 771 -17.13 22.49 -0.46
N LYS A 772 -16.65 23.43 -1.28
CA LYS A 772 -16.40 24.79 -0.83
C LYS A 772 -16.84 25.84 -1.84
N HIS A 773 -17.14 27.06 -1.44
CA HIS A 773 -17.42 27.52 -0.08
C HIS A 773 -18.92 27.70 0.20
N PHE A 774 -19.40 27.11 1.29
CA PHE A 774 -20.80 27.12 1.71
C PHE A 774 -21.11 28.38 2.54
N VAL A 775 -22.01 29.28 2.16
CA VAL A 775 -22.76 29.37 0.91
C VAL A 775 -22.99 30.85 0.57
N GLY A 776 -23.15 31.18 -0.71
CA GLY A 776 -23.48 32.55 -1.15
C GLY A 776 -22.33 33.29 -1.83
N ASP A 777 -21.10 32.77 -1.74
CA ASP A 777 -20.01 33.20 -2.62
C ASP A 777 -20.46 33.27 -4.10
N GLY A 778 -19.99 34.30 -4.80
CA GLY A 778 -20.39 34.62 -6.17
C GLY A 778 -21.71 35.41 -6.27
N GLY A 779 -22.51 35.47 -5.20
CA GLY A 779 -23.76 36.23 -5.08
C GLY A 779 -23.65 37.56 -4.33
N THR A 780 -22.45 37.95 -3.92
CA THR A 780 -22.21 39.16 -3.13
C THR A 780 -22.47 40.43 -3.92
N GLU A 781 -22.92 41.48 -3.25
CA GLU A 781 -23.01 42.82 -3.83
C GLU A 781 -21.65 43.22 -4.45
N LEU A 782 -21.69 43.66 -5.72
CA LEU A 782 -20.53 44.06 -6.54
C LEU A 782 -19.46 42.97 -6.75
N GLY A 783 -19.74 41.71 -6.43
CA GLY A 783 -18.76 40.63 -6.55
C GLY A 783 -17.59 40.76 -5.56
N LEU A 784 -17.80 41.29 -4.36
CA LEU A 784 -16.76 41.41 -3.33
C LEU A 784 -16.50 40.05 -2.64
N MET A 785 -15.23 39.65 -2.54
CA MET A 785 -14.83 38.36 -1.92
C MET A 785 -15.37 38.16 -0.50
N GLU A 786 -15.18 39.13 0.38
CA GLU A 786 -15.67 39.11 1.76
C GLU A 786 -16.97 39.92 1.90
N GLY A 787 -17.73 40.01 0.81
CA GLY A 787 -18.93 40.82 0.70
C GLY A 787 -20.15 40.24 1.42
N ASN A 788 -21.28 40.91 1.23
CA ASN A 788 -22.57 40.47 1.76
C ASN A 788 -23.45 39.96 0.62
N THR A 789 -24.00 38.76 0.79
CA THR A 789 -25.03 38.19 -0.08
C THR A 789 -26.38 38.57 0.50
N VAL A 790 -27.06 39.53 -0.13
CA VAL A 790 -28.38 40.00 0.29
C VAL A 790 -29.44 39.24 -0.49
N SER A 791 -30.13 38.31 0.19
CA SER A 791 -31.16 37.48 -0.44
C SER A 791 -32.16 36.93 0.58
N SER A 792 -33.32 36.50 0.09
CA SER A 792 -34.24 35.66 0.86
C SER A 792 -33.60 34.31 1.17
N PHE A 793 -34.08 33.61 2.20
CA PHE A 793 -33.60 32.25 2.47
C PHE A 793 -33.99 31.30 1.33
N GLU A 794 -35.17 31.49 0.74
CA GLU A 794 -35.65 30.71 -0.40
C GLU A 794 -34.74 30.86 -1.63
N ASP A 795 -34.25 32.06 -1.91
CA ASP A 795 -33.31 32.29 -3.01
C ASP A 795 -31.92 31.73 -2.69
N LEU A 796 -31.44 31.88 -1.45
CA LEU A 796 -30.19 31.27 -1.01
C LEU A 796 -30.25 29.74 -1.14
N GLU A 797 -31.35 29.12 -0.72
CA GLU A 797 -31.59 27.66 -0.78
C GLU A 797 -31.69 27.19 -2.25
N ARG A 798 -32.50 27.89 -3.06
CA ARG A 798 -32.76 27.55 -4.47
C ARG A 798 -31.55 27.74 -5.36
N ILE A 799 -30.78 28.81 -5.16
CA ILE A 799 -29.66 29.21 -6.04
C ILE A 799 -28.36 28.63 -5.51
N HIS A 800 -27.96 29.00 -4.30
CA HIS A 800 -26.60 28.76 -3.82
C HIS A 800 -26.46 27.45 -3.03
N MET A 801 -27.50 26.95 -2.36
CA MET A 801 -27.43 25.67 -1.62
C MET A 801 -27.67 24.43 -2.47
N LYS A 802 -28.32 24.57 -3.63
CA LYS A 802 -28.69 23.43 -4.48
C LYS A 802 -27.51 22.52 -4.85
N PRO A 803 -26.32 23.02 -5.24
CA PRO A 803 -25.16 22.17 -5.49
C PRO A 803 -24.76 21.34 -4.26
N TYR A 804 -24.88 21.90 -3.06
CA TYR A 804 -24.54 21.20 -1.82
C TYR A 804 -25.51 20.07 -1.50
N LEU A 805 -26.79 20.19 -1.84
CA LEU A 805 -27.74 19.06 -1.74
C LEU A 805 -27.27 17.88 -2.58
N HIS A 806 -26.73 18.14 -3.77
CA HIS A 806 -26.18 17.10 -4.64
C HIS A 806 -24.86 16.54 -4.07
N CYS A 807 -23.96 17.38 -3.54
CA CYS A 807 -22.76 16.93 -2.83
C CYS A 807 -23.09 16.01 -1.64
N LEU A 808 -24.13 16.34 -0.86
CA LEU A 808 -24.58 15.52 0.27
C LEU A 808 -25.09 14.15 -0.18
N ALA A 809 -25.84 14.12 -1.29
CA ALA A 809 -26.32 12.87 -1.90
C ALA A 809 -25.17 11.99 -2.42
N GLN A 810 -24.04 12.61 -2.77
CA GLN A 810 -22.81 11.94 -3.20
C GLN A 810 -21.87 11.57 -2.05
N GLY A 811 -22.25 11.81 -0.79
CA GLY A 811 -21.45 11.45 0.38
C GLY A 811 -20.19 12.30 0.55
N VAL A 812 -20.25 13.60 0.22
CA VAL A 812 -19.15 14.55 0.48
C VAL A 812 -18.68 14.47 1.93
N SER A 813 -17.36 14.42 2.16
CA SER A 813 -16.82 14.21 3.51
C SER A 813 -16.63 15.49 4.30
N THR A 814 -16.32 16.60 3.63
CA THR A 814 -16.09 17.90 4.29
C THR A 814 -16.76 19.03 3.53
N ILE A 815 -17.16 20.07 4.26
CA ILE A 815 -17.71 21.30 3.70
C ILE A 815 -16.97 22.48 4.33
N MET A 816 -16.59 23.46 3.52
CA MET A 816 -15.90 24.66 4.00
C MET A 816 -16.80 25.88 3.92
N PRO A 817 -17.01 26.64 5.01
CA PRO A 817 -17.79 27.86 4.98
C PRO A 817 -17.17 28.97 4.11
N SER A 818 -18.03 29.83 3.57
CA SER A 818 -17.68 31.01 2.77
C SER A 818 -17.08 32.14 3.62
N TYR A 819 -16.25 32.98 3.00
CA TYR A 819 -15.74 34.22 3.61
C TYR A 819 -16.79 35.36 3.64
N THR A 820 -17.92 35.16 2.98
CA THR A 820 -18.98 36.15 2.86
C THR A 820 -19.84 36.22 4.11
N SER A 821 -20.70 37.23 4.12
CA SER A 821 -21.84 37.31 5.01
C SER A 821 -23.14 37.04 4.27
N TRP A 822 -24.14 36.53 4.98
CA TRP A 822 -25.53 36.48 4.50
C TRP A 822 -26.37 37.41 5.37
N ASN A 823 -27.03 38.38 4.72
CA ASN A 823 -27.81 39.42 5.40
C ASN A 823 -27.07 40.07 6.59
N GLY A 824 -25.77 40.33 6.42
CA GLY A 824 -24.90 41.03 7.38
C GLY A 824 -24.23 40.16 8.44
N THR A 825 -24.50 38.86 8.50
CA THR A 825 -23.84 37.94 9.45
C THR A 825 -22.77 37.10 8.76
N ARG A 826 -21.54 37.11 9.27
CA ARG A 826 -20.39 36.32 8.75
C ARG A 826 -20.68 34.82 8.80
N MET A 827 -20.41 34.11 7.69
CA MET A 827 -20.79 32.70 7.54
C MET A 827 -20.12 31.79 8.59
N HIS A 828 -18.85 32.03 8.91
CA HIS A 828 -18.10 31.29 9.94
C HIS A 828 -18.73 31.40 11.35
N GLY A 829 -19.51 32.45 11.62
CA GLY A 829 -20.27 32.64 12.86
C GLY A 829 -21.77 32.32 12.74
N HIS A 830 -22.24 31.82 11.58
CA HIS A 830 -23.65 31.74 11.27
C HIS A 830 -24.30 30.42 11.71
N ARG A 831 -24.62 30.31 13.01
CA ARG A 831 -25.19 29.08 13.60
C ARG A 831 -26.39 28.50 12.84
N PHE A 832 -27.34 29.34 12.45
CA PHE A 832 -28.54 28.88 11.73
C PHE A 832 -28.20 28.12 10.43
N LEU A 833 -27.23 28.60 9.64
CA LEU A 833 -26.87 27.96 8.37
C LEU A 833 -25.98 26.73 8.59
N LEU A 834 -24.96 26.85 9.45
CA LEU A 834 -23.96 25.80 9.66
C LEU A 834 -24.48 24.63 10.51
N THR A 835 -25.30 24.89 11.52
CA THR A 835 -25.83 23.88 12.43
C THR A 835 -27.27 23.53 12.06
N ASP A 836 -28.20 24.47 12.21
CA ASP A 836 -29.64 24.18 12.15
C ASP A 836 -30.06 23.73 10.73
N ILE A 837 -29.50 24.36 9.69
CA ILE A 837 -29.75 23.96 8.30
C ILE A 837 -28.82 22.81 7.88
N LEU A 838 -27.51 23.00 7.86
CA LEU A 838 -26.62 22.03 7.23
C LEU A 838 -26.48 20.71 8.01
N LYS A 839 -26.23 20.76 9.32
CA LYS A 839 -26.01 19.56 10.14
C LYS A 839 -27.31 18.90 10.57
N GLU A 840 -28.33 19.69 10.90
CA GLU A 840 -29.60 19.18 11.43
C GLU A 840 -30.63 18.94 10.32
N LYS A 841 -31.11 19.98 9.62
CA LYS A 841 -32.14 19.84 8.56
C LYS A 841 -31.67 18.99 7.38
N LEU A 842 -30.45 19.24 6.87
CA LEU A 842 -29.89 18.54 5.71
C LEU A 842 -29.13 17.26 6.09
N GLY A 843 -28.87 17.04 7.39
CA GLY A 843 -28.34 15.79 7.91
C GLY A 843 -26.85 15.54 7.64
N PHE A 844 -26.04 16.57 7.35
CA PHE A 844 -24.61 16.40 7.09
C PHE A 844 -23.87 15.79 8.29
N LYS A 845 -23.19 14.65 8.07
CA LYS A 845 -22.43 13.87 9.08
C LYS A 845 -20.91 13.90 8.89
N GLY A 846 -20.42 14.60 7.86
CA GLY A 846 -19.00 14.96 7.75
C GLY A 846 -18.63 16.08 8.73
N PHE A 847 -17.48 16.72 8.51
CA PHE A 847 -17.01 17.83 9.35
C PHE A 847 -16.89 19.15 8.58
N LEU A 848 -17.10 20.27 9.29
CA LEU A 848 -16.92 21.62 8.77
C LEU A 848 -15.50 22.13 9.02
N LEU A 849 -14.81 22.49 7.94
CA LEU A 849 -13.45 23.02 7.96
C LEU A 849 -13.49 24.52 7.64
N SER A 850 -12.91 25.39 8.45
CA SER A 850 -12.83 26.82 8.08
C SER A 850 -11.94 27.04 6.86
N GLY A 851 -12.15 28.17 6.17
CA GLY A 851 -11.12 28.70 5.28
C GLY A 851 -9.86 29.13 6.04
N TRP A 852 -8.77 29.37 5.32
CA TRP A 852 -7.55 30.02 5.78
C TRP A 852 -7.85 31.30 6.57
N GLU A 853 -7.59 31.31 7.89
CA GLU A 853 -7.89 32.44 8.79
C GLU A 853 -9.36 32.91 8.72
N GLY A 854 -10.28 32.02 8.30
CA GLY A 854 -11.66 32.40 8.01
C GLY A 854 -12.43 32.87 9.24
N ILE A 855 -12.11 32.34 10.43
CA ILE A 855 -12.80 32.72 11.68
C ILE A 855 -12.40 34.12 12.16
N ASP A 856 -11.23 34.62 11.77
CA ASP A 856 -10.70 35.93 12.17
C ASP A 856 -11.54 37.08 11.59
N THR A 857 -12.25 36.80 10.49
CA THR A 857 -13.16 37.73 9.81
C THR A 857 -14.48 37.96 10.55
N ILE A 858 -14.77 37.21 11.61
CA ILE A 858 -15.98 37.39 12.44
C ILE A 858 -15.97 38.76 13.12
N CYS A 859 -14.78 39.23 13.51
CA CYS A 859 -14.60 40.46 14.26
C CYS A 859 -14.17 41.58 13.31
N GLU A 860 -14.78 42.76 13.44
CA GLU A 860 -14.38 43.99 12.72
C GLU A 860 -13.97 45.08 13.72
N PRO A 861 -12.75 45.68 13.61
CA PRO A 861 -11.67 45.34 12.67
C PRO A 861 -11.19 43.89 12.78
N TYR A 862 -10.60 43.37 11.70
CA TYR A 862 -10.07 42.01 11.61
C TYR A 862 -9.35 41.61 12.90
N ARG A 863 -9.77 40.49 13.51
CA ARG A 863 -9.18 39.92 14.73
C ARG A 863 -9.17 40.84 15.96
N ALA A 864 -10.03 41.86 16.02
CA ALA A 864 -10.10 42.78 17.17
C ALA A 864 -10.35 42.08 18.52
N ASP A 865 -11.09 40.97 18.51
CA ASP A 865 -11.27 40.08 19.66
C ASP A 865 -11.19 38.61 19.22
N TYR A 866 -9.96 38.07 19.18
CA TYR A 866 -9.74 36.69 18.71
C TYR A 866 -10.45 35.65 19.56
N ARG A 867 -10.54 35.86 20.88
CA ARG A 867 -11.28 34.96 21.79
C ARG A 867 -12.75 34.89 21.38
N HIS A 868 -13.37 36.05 21.11
CA HIS A 868 -14.75 36.10 20.62
C HIS A 868 -14.92 35.42 19.25
N CYS A 869 -13.97 35.61 18.34
CA CYS A 869 -13.96 34.96 17.03
C CYS A 869 -13.91 33.40 17.15
N VAL A 870 -13.05 32.85 18.02
CA VAL A 870 -12.98 31.40 18.31
C VAL A 870 -14.26 30.91 18.98
N LEU A 871 -14.76 31.62 20.00
CA LEU A 871 -15.99 31.27 20.71
C LEU A 871 -17.19 31.20 19.76
N THR A 872 -17.34 32.21 18.91
CA THR A 872 -18.47 32.34 17.99
C THR A 872 -18.44 31.27 16.91
N SER A 873 -17.29 31.01 16.29
CA SER A 873 -17.15 30.02 15.21
C SER A 873 -17.40 28.59 15.67
N ILE A 874 -16.81 28.19 16.81
CA ILE A 874 -16.99 26.83 17.34
C ILE A 874 -18.44 26.59 17.78
N ASN A 875 -19.09 27.58 18.39
CA ASN A 875 -20.51 27.49 18.76
C ASN A 875 -21.47 27.59 17.56
N ALA A 876 -21.04 28.21 16.46
CA ALA A 876 -21.79 28.24 15.21
C ALA A 876 -21.77 26.88 14.48
N GLY A 877 -20.72 26.08 14.68
CA GLY A 877 -20.66 24.70 14.19
C GLY A 877 -19.38 24.34 13.43
N VAL A 878 -18.37 25.21 13.36
CA VAL A 878 -17.06 24.87 12.77
C VAL A 878 -16.41 23.73 13.57
N ASP A 879 -15.95 22.67 12.89
CA ASP A 879 -15.37 21.48 13.52
C ASP A 879 -13.83 21.47 13.51
N MET A 880 -13.22 22.03 12.45
CA MET A 880 -11.77 22.16 12.31
C MET A 880 -11.44 23.57 11.83
N ASN A 881 -10.47 24.22 12.47
CA ASN A 881 -10.00 25.56 12.11
C ASN A 881 -8.67 25.49 11.37
N MET A 882 -8.58 26.19 10.24
CA MET A 882 -7.37 26.38 9.44
C MET A 882 -6.69 27.68 9.86
N GLU A 883 -5.73 27.56 10.78
CA GLU A 883 -4.90 28.65 11.30
C GLU A 883 -3.43 28.30 11.00
N PRO A 884 -2.86 28.82 9.89
CA PRO A 884 -1.60 28.34 9.34
C PRO A 884 -0.37 28.73 10.16
N PHE A 885 -0.38 29.91 10.77
CA PHE A 885 0.81 30.48 11.42
C PHE A 885 0.68 30.70 12.92
N ARG A 886 -0.55 30.88 13.43
CA ARG A 886 -0.81 31.18 14.86
C ARG A 886 -1.61 30.06 15.53
N TYR A 887 -1.39 28.83 15.11
CA TYR A 887 -2.14 27.67 15.59
C TYR A 887 -2.00 27.46 17.11
N GLU A 888 -0.87 27.86 17.70
CA GLU A 888 -0.65 27.81 19.15
C GLU A 888 -1.63 28.74 19.91
N GLU A 889 -1.84 29.96 19.43
CA GLU A 889 -2.78 30.91 20.03
C GLU A 889 -4.23 30.39 19.93
N TYR A 890 -4.61 29.82 18.78
CA TYR A 890 -5.90 29.13 18.61
C TYR A 890 -6.05 27.97 19.60
N PHE A 891 -5.02 27.13 19.70
CA PHE A 891 -5.00 25.94 20.54
C PHE A 891 -5.18 26.30 22.03
N GLU A 892 -4.42 27.29 22.52
CA GLU A 892 -4.52 27.79 23.90
C GLU A 892 -5.87 28.47 24.16
N THR A 893 -6.35 29.29 23.22
CA THR A 893 -7.62 30.01 23.35
C THR A 893 -8.80 29.03 23.44
N LEU A 894 -8.84 28.00 22.58
CA LEU A 894 -9.91 27.01 22.59
C LEU A 894 -9.90 26.18 23.88
N ILE A 895 -8.73 25.77 24.37
CA ILE A 895 -8.62 25.08 25.67
C ILE A 895 -9.17 25.97 26.78
N SER A 896 -8.74 27.24 26.83
CA SER A 896 -9.22 28.20 27.84
C SER A 896 -10.74 28.41 27.79
N LEU A 897 -11.34 28.46 26.60
CA LEU A 897 -12.79 28.57 26.43
C LEU A 897 -13.55 27.33 26.92
N VAL A 898 -12.97 26.14 26.77
CA VAL A 898 -13.56 24.89 27.26
C VAL A 898 -13.40 24.78 28.79
N GLU A 899 -12.23 25.11 29.31
CA GLU A 899 -11.95 25.06 30.77
C GLU A 899 -12.76 26.08 31.56
N SER A 900 -13.05 27.25 30.97
CA SER A 900 -13.96 28.26 31.55
C SER A 900 -15.44 27.91 31.40
N GLY A 901 -15.79 26.89 30.62
CA GLY A 901 -17.16 26.45 30.39
C GLY A 901 -17.94 27.26 29.35
N GLU A 902 -17.29 28.21 28.66
CA GLU A 902 -17.90 29.00 27.57
C GLU A 902 -18.18 28.14 26.32
N ILE A 903 -17.38 27.10 26.09
CA ILE A 903 -17.64 26.05 25.11
C ILE A 903 -17.82 24.71 25.84
N PRO A 904 -18.97 24.03 25.71
CA PRO A 904 -19.17 22.76 26.37
C PRO A 904 -18.29 21.66 25.74
N MET A 905 -17.74 20.76 26.56
CA MET A 905 -16.96 19.59 26.09
C MET A 905 -17.73 18.76 25.05
N SER A 906 -19.05 18.67 25.16
CA SER A 906 -19.90 17.98 24.18
C SER A 906 -19.80 18.55 22.77
N ARG A 907 -19.52 19.85 22.62
CA ARG A 907 -19.30 20.49 21.32
C ARG A 907 -17.96 20.05 20.72
N ILE A 908 -16.92 19.99 21.55
CA ILE A 908 -15.59 19.47 21.17
C ILE A 908 -15.70 18.00 20.77
N ASP A 909 -16.43 17.20 21.54
CA ASP A 909 -16.66 15.79 21.25
C ASP A 909 -17.41 15.57 19.93
N ASP A 910 -18.42 16.38 19.61
CA ASP A 910 -19.11 16.31 18.31
C ASP A 910 -18.16 16.62 17.14
N ALA A 911 -17.35 17.69 17.25
CA ALA A 911 -16.40 18.07 16.22
C ALA A 911 -15.37 16.96 15.96
N VAL A 912 -14.71 16.49 17.02
CA VAL A 912 -13.68 15.45 16.93
C VAL A 912 -14.29 14.13 16.45
N LYS A 913 -15.50 13.79 16.88
CA LYS A 913 -16.22 12.60 16.40
C LYS A 913 -16.41 12.61 14.88
N ARG A 914 -16.79 13.76 14.31
CA ARG A 914 -16.95 13.92 12.85
C ARG A 914 -15.62 13.80 12.11
N ILE A 915 -14.56 14.40 12.65
CA ILE A 915 -13.20 14.34 12.06
C ILE A 915 -12.66 12.91 12.08
N LEU A 916 -12.70 12.23 13.23
CA LEU A 916 -12.24 10.86 13.37
C LEU A 916 -13.02 9.90 12.45
N LYS A 917 -14.34 10.08 12.32
CA LYS A 917 -15.16 9.29 11.41
C LYS A 917 -14.64 9.36 9.97
N VAL A 918 -14.36 10.56 9.47
CA VAL A 918 -13.81 10.74 8.12
C VAL A 918 -12.42 10.08 8.01
N LYS A 919 -11.56 10.20 9.02
CA LYS A 919 -10.25 9.53 9.04
C LYS A 919 -10.35 7.99 8.94
N PHE A 920 -11.29 7.38 9.66
CA PHE A 920 -11.53 5.93 9.56
C PHE A 920 -12.12 5.52 8.21
N ILE A 921 -13.08 6.30 7.68
CA ILE A 921 -13.70 6.02 6.37
C ILE A 921 -12.65 6.11 5.25
N ALA A 922 -11.74 7.07 5.33
CA ALA A 922 -10.63 7.21 4.39
C ALA A 922 -9.53 6.14 4.55
N GLY A 923 -9.62 5.26 5.56
CA GLY A 923 -8.65 4.20 5.80
C GLY A 923 -7.29 4.68 6.33
N LEU A 924 -7.20 5.89 6.89
CA LEU A 924 -5.92 6.49 7.32
C LEU A 924 -5.28 5.76 8.51
N PHE A 925 -6.06 4.99 9.28
CA PHE A 925 -5.53 4.20 10.39
C PHE A 925 -4.90 2.89 9.91
N GLU A 926 -5.39 2.35 8.79
CA GLU A 926 -4.93 1.12 8.16
C GLU A 926 -3.80 1.38 7.17
N HIS A 927 -3.87 2.51 6.46
CA HIS A 927 -2.96 2.91 5.39
C HIS A 927 -2.53 4.37 5.56
N PRO A 928 -1.71 4.68 6.59
CA PRO A 928 -1.36 6.06 6.89
C PRO A 928 -0.39 6.71 5.90
N PHE A 929 0.44 5.93 5.21
CA PHE A 929 1.54 6.41 4.36
C PHE A 929 1.15 6.55 2.88
N ALA A 930 1.90 7.36 2.14
CA ALA A 930 1.71 7.55 0.70
C ALA A 930 1.90 6.23 -0.08
N ASP A 931 1.01 5.95 -1.04
CA ASP A 931 1.14 4.78 -1.91
C ASP A 931 2.14 5.06 -3.05
N ARG A 932 3.38 4.62 -2.85
CA ARG A 932 4.47 4.85 -3.81
C ARG A 932 4.22 4.23 -5.18
N SER A 933 3.34 3.24 -5.30
CA SER A 933 3.00 2.63 -6.59
C SER A 933 2.25 3.59 -7.53
N LEU A 934 1.72 4.70 -7.01
CA LEU A 934 0.97 5.69 -7.78
C LEU A 934 1.83 6.89 -8.23
N LEU A 935 3.11 6.96 -7.86
CA LEU A 935 3.96 8.12 -8.21
C LEU A 935 4.12 8.29 -9.72
N ASP A 936 4.24 7.20 -10.48
CA ASP A 936 4.35 7.22 -11.94
C ASP A 936 3.04 7.65 -12.65
N MET A 937 1.92 7.70 -11.92
CA MET A 937 0.66 8.24 -12.43
C MET A 937 0.67 9.77 -12.47
N VAL A 938 1.54 10.43 -11.70
CA VAL A 938 1.65 11.88 -11.68
C VAL A 938 2.19 12.36 -13.01
N GLY A 939 1.36 13.13 -13.73
CA GLY A 939 1.74 13.65 -15.04
C GLY A 939 1.79 12.61 -16.15
N CYS A 940 1.25 11.40 -15.94
CA CYS A 940 1.38 10.31 -16.91
C CYS A 940 0.72 10.64 -18.27
N LYS A 941 1.10 9.89 -19.31
CA LYS A 941 0.59 10.12 -20.68
C LYS A 941 -0.94 10.06 -20.76
N VAL A 942 -1.56 9.12 -20.05
CA VAL A 942 -3.02 8.96 -20.01
C VAL A 942 -3.71 10.21 -19.47
N HIS A 943 -3.18 10.81 -18.39
CA HIS A 943 -3.71 12.05 -17.85
C HIS A 943 -3.53 13.22 -18.81
N ARG A 944 -2.38 13.33 -19.50
CA ARG A 944 -2.15 14.36 -20.52
C ARG A 944 -3.10 14.23 -21.70
N GLU A 945 -3.34 13.02 -22.18
CA GLU A 945 -4.34 12.76 -23.24
C GLU A 945 -5.76 13.17 -22.80
N LEU A 946 -6.13 12.84 -21.55
CA LEU A 946 -7.41 13.26 -20.98
C LEU A 946 -7.50 14.79 -20.83
N ALA A 947 -6.41 15.45 -20.46
CA ALA A 947 -6.36 16.92 -20.39
C ALA A 947 -6.48 17.56 -21.78
N ARG A 948 -5.85 16.99 -22.81
CA ARG A 948 -6.04 17.41 -24.21
C ARG A 948 -7.50 17.22 -24.66
N GLU A 949 -8.11 16.09 -24.33
CA GLU A 949 -9.54 15.85 -24.59
C GLU A 949 -10.42 16.88 -23.88
N ALA A 950 -10.10 17.16 -22.61
CA ALA A 950 -10.79 18.19 -21.84
C ALA A 950 -10.70 19.53 -22.59
N VAL A 951 -9.51 20.01 -22.96
CA VAL A 951 -9.34 21.25 -23.75
C VAL A 951 -10.24 21.27 -24.97
N ARG A 952 -10.21 20.21 -25.79
CA ARG A 952 -11.03 20.15 -27.02
C ARG A 952 -12.52 20.33 -26.75
N LYS A 953 -13.03 19.71 -25.70
CA LYS A 953 -14.45 19.78 -25.31
C LYS A 953 -14.83 21.12 -24.64
N SER A 954 -13.83 21.82 -24.12
CA SER A 954 -14.01 23.01 -23.29
C SER A 954 -14.06 24.31 -24.09
N LEU A 955 -13.46 24.34 -25.28
CA LEU A 955 -13.38 25.52 -26.13
C LEU A 955 -14.74 25.91 -26.73
N ILE A 956 -15.00 27.22 -26.75
CA ILE A 956 -16.29 27.78 -27.17
C ILE A 956 -16.07 28.73 -28.32
N LEU A 957 -16.71 28.43 -29.45
CA LEU A 957 -16.70 29.29 -30.63
C LEU A 957 -17.79 30.35 -30.51
N LEU A 958 -17.40 31.62 -30.37
CA LEU A 958 -18.32 32.75 -30.20
C LEU A 958 -18.62 33.46 -31.53
N LYS A 959 -17.64 33.50 -32.44
CA LYS A 959 -17.79 34.08 -33.78
C LYS A 959 -17.00 33.25 -34.79
N ASN A 960 -17.58 33.03 -35.99
CA ASN A 960 -16.92 32.33 -37.08
C ASN A 960 -17.27 32.91 -38.46
N GLY A 961 -16.46 33.84 -38.94
CA GLY A 961 -16.69 34.60 -40.16
C GLY A 961 -17.29 35.99 -39.89
N LYS A 962 -17.02 36.93 -40.79
CA LYS A 962 -17.74 38.22 -40.87
C LYS A 962 -19.13 38.06 -41.49
N ASP A 963 -19.27 37.02 -42.33
CA ASP A 963 -20.51 36.57 -42.94
C ASP A 963 -20.77 35.14 -42.45
N LEU A 964 -21.96 34.88 -41.90
CA LEU A 964 -22.34 33.58 -41.36
C LEU A 964 -22.37 32.47 -42.43
N GLU A 965 -22.52 32.83 -43.70
CA GLU A 965 -22.48 31.89 -44.82
C GLU A 965 -21.04 31.55 -45.27
N LYS A 966 -20.02 32.25 -44.75
CA LYS A 966 -18.61 32.06 -45.08
C LYS A 966 -17.77 31.91 -43.81
N PRO A 967 -17.75 30.71 -43.20
CA PRO A 967 -17.01 30.47 -41.97
C PRO A 967 -15.50 30.66 -42.19
N PHE A 968 -14.83 31.20 -41.18
CA PHE A 968 -13.37 31.39 -41.18
C PHE A 968 -12.61 30.14 -40.69
N LEU A 969 -13.22 29.40 -39.75
CA LEU A 969 -12.73 28.12 -39.22
C LEU A 969 -13.43 26.95 -39.92
N PRO A 970 -12.72 25.82 -40.16
CA PRO A 970 -11.36 25.54 -39.70
C PRO A 970 -10.27 26.29 -40.50
N LEU A 971 -9.14 26.59 -39.85
CA LEU A 971 -8.00 27.23 -40.49
C LEU A 971 -7.31 26.29 -41.49
N ASN A 972 -6.77 26.85 -42.57
CA ASN A 972 -6.05 26.07 -43.57
C ASN A 972 -4.66 25.64 -43.05
N LYS A 973 -4.48 24.34 -42.79
CA LYS A 973 -3.19 23.77 -42.35
C LYS A 973 -2.08 23.81 -43.39
N ASN A 974 -2.40 24.01 -44.67
CA ASN A 974 -1.43 24.10 -45.77
C ASN A 974 -1.11 25.56 -46.16
N ALA A 975 -1.39 26.53 -45.29
CA ALA A 975 -1.02 27.92 -45.51
C ALA A 975 0.50 28.06 -45.68
N ARG A 976 0.96 28.97 -46.53
CA ARG A 976 2.41 29.15 -46.72
C ARG A 976 3.08 29.80 -45.49
N ARG A 977 2.42 30.81 -44.93
CA ARG A 977 2.91 31.61 -43.82
C ARG A 977 1.75 32.07 -42.95
N ILE A 978 1.92 31.91 -41.64
CA ILE A 978 0.93 32.31 -40.63
C ILE A 978 1.59 33.14 -39.54
N LEU A 979 0.79 33.96 -38.87
CA LEU A 979 1.24 34.83 -37.77
C LEU A 979 0.60 34.37 -36.46
N VAL A 980 1.40 34.13 -35.43
CA VAL A 980 0.93 33.85 -34.06
C VAL A 980 1.35 35.01 -33.18
N ILE A 981 0.41 35.63 -32.49
CA ILE A 981 0.65 36.86 -31.73
C ILE A 981 0.16 36.72 -30.29
N GLY A 982 0.90 37.36 -29.39
CA GLY A 982 0.45 37.61 -28.03
C GLY A 982 1.13 36.71 -27.00
N ARG A 983 1.37 37.28 -25.82
CA ARG A 983 2.12 36.63 -24.73
C ARG A 983 1.53 35.32 -24.24
N HIS A 984 0.23 35.12 -24.41
CA HIS A 984 -0.45 33.91 -23.97
C HIS A 984 -0.21 32.73 -24.90
N ALA A 985 0.31 32.95 -26.11
CA ALA A 985 0.54 31.87 -27.06
C ALA A 985 1.66 30.92 -26.60
N ASP A 986 2.68 31.43 -25.91
CA ASP A 986 3.87 30.67 -25.50
C ASP A 986 4.15 30.75 -23.99
N ASP A 987 3.08 30.73 -23.19
CA ASP A 987 3.16 30.85 -21.72
C ASP A 987 2.23 29.86 -21.02
N LEU A 988 2.80 28.74 -20.55
CA LEU A 988 2.04 27.72 -19.81
C LEU A 988 1.45 28.24 -18.50
N GLY A 989 2.11 29.20 -17.86
CA GLY A 989 1.65 29.82 -16.63
C GLY A 989 0.33 30.56 -16.83
N TYR A 990 0.25 31.41 -17.84
CA TYR A 990 -1.01 32.06 -18.21
C TYR A 990 -2.04 31.09 -18.79
N GLN A 991 -1.60 30.02 -19.46
CA GLN A 991 -2.48 28.95 -19.95
C GLN A 991 -3.17 28.20 -18.79
N CYS A 992 -2.46 27.97 -17.68
CA CYS A 992 -2.94 27.24 -16.52
C CYS A 992 -3.72 28.12 -15.54
N GLY A 993 -3.26 29.34 -15.26
CA GLY A 993 -3.91 30.28 -14.33
C GLY A 993 -3.37 30.21 -12.89
N GLY A 994 -4.16 30.72 -11.94
CA GLY A 994 -3.87 30.62 -10.50
C GLY A 994 -3.92 29.18 -9.98
N TRP A 995 -3.45 28.94 -8.76
CA TRP A 995 -3.37 27.61 -8.13
C TRP A 995 -2.51 26.56 -8.87
N THR A 996 -1.70 26.98 -9.83
CA THR A 996 -0.68 26.14 -10.46
C THR A 996 0.70 26.55 -9.95
N ILE A 997 1.34 25.65 -9.19
CA ILE A 997 2.61 25.80 -8.45
C ILE A 997 2.57 26.86 -7.36
N THR A 998 1.95 28.01 -7.60
CA THR A 998 1.77 29.08 -6.62
C THR A 998 0.30 29.49 -6.56
N LYS A 999 -0.13 29.99 -5.40
CA LYS A 999 -1.50 30.47 -5.16
C LYS A 999 -1.99 31.41 -6.25
N TYR A 1000 -1.22 32.44 -6.58
CA TYR A 1000 -1.60 33.47 -7.56
C TYR A 1000 -1.20 33.12 -9.00
N GLY A 1001 -0.54 31.98 -9.22
CA GLY A 1001 0.11 31.62 -10.48
C GLY A 1001 1.31 32.52 -10.81
N THR A 1002 2.04 32.12 -11.85
CA THR A 1002 3.16 32.90 -12.40
C THR A 1002 3.27 32.65 -13.91
N SER A 1003 3.89 33.57 -14.64
CA SER A 1003 4.15 33.43 -16.08
C SER A 1003 5.30 32.45 -16.36
N GLY A 1004 5.35 31.93 -17.58
CA GLY A 1004 6.42 31.08 -18.10
C GLY A 1004 6.11 29.59 -18.04
N ARG A 1005 7.15 28.76 -18.10
CA ARG A 1005 7.02 27.29 -18.12
C ARG A 1005 7.07 26.72 -16.70
N ILE A 1006 5.90 26.65 -16.06
CA ILE A 1006 5.75 26.25 -14.65
C ILE A 1006 5.49 24.76 -14.44
N THR A 1007 5.15 24.02 -15.50
CA THR A 1007 4.91 22.58 -15.46
C THR A 1007 5.28 21.93 -16.81
N ILE A 1008 5.15 20.60 -16.91
CA ILE A 1008 5.30 19.85 -18.15
C ILE A 1008 4.00 19.96 -18.96
N GLY A 1009 4.13 20.35 -20.23
CA GLY A 1009 3.01 20.54 -21.13
C GLY A 1009 3.43 21.20 -22.43
N THR A 1010 2.46 21.44 -23.29
CA THR A 1010 2.60 22.11 -24.59
C THR A 1010 1.92 23.47 -24.55
N THR A 1011 2.60 24.51 -25.03
CA THR A 1011 1.99 25.82 -25.25
C THR A 1011 1.08 25.79 -26.49
N ILE A 1012 0.18 26.77 -26.61
CA ILE A 1012 -0.66 26.90 -27.81
C ILE A 1012 0.21 27.10 -29.06
N LEU A 1013 1.31 27.85 -28.96
CA LEU A 1013 2.26 28.05 -30.04
C LEU A 1013 2.91 26.73 -30.48
N GLU A 1014 3.35 25.90 -29.53
CA GLU A 1014 3.90 24.57 -29.81
C GLU A 1014 2.86 23.69 -30.51
N GLY A 1015 1.63 23.65 -30.00
CA GLY A 1015 0.53 22.91 -30.60
C GLY A 1015 0.19 23.37 -32.03
N ILE A 1016 0.21 24.68 -32.29
CA ILE A 1016 0.00 25.24 -33.64
C ILE A 1016 1.12 24.79 -34.57
N LYS A 1017 2.39 24.91 -34.16
CA LYS A 1017 3.55 24.49 -34.95
C LYS A 1017 3.50 23.00 -35.30
N GLU A 1018 3.11 22.16 -34.34
CA GLU A 1018 2.94 20.73 -34.57
C GLU A 1018 1.82 20.44 -35.57
N ALA A 1019 0.66 21.10 -35.42
CA ALA A 1019 -0.50 20.89 -36.29
C ALA A 1019 -0.27 21.28 -37.76
N VAL A 1020 0.46 22.37 -38.00
CA VAL A 1020 0.78 22.80 -39.38
C VAL A 1020 2.04 22.14 -39.93
N GLY A 1021 2.94 21.64 -39.08
CA GLY A 1021 4.19 21.00 -39.47
C GLY A 1021 5.23 21.95 -40.09
N GLU A 1022 6.42 21.40 -40.40
CA GLU A 1022 7.60 22.19 -40.81
C GLU A 1022 7.48 22.91 -42.18
N HIS A 1023 6.47 22.58 -42.97
CA HIS A 1023 6.28 23.16 -44.31
C HIS A 1023 5.60 24.54 -44.30
N VAL A 1024 5.05 24.95 -43.15
CA VAL A 1024 4.41 26.24 -42.95
C VAL A 1024 5.33 27.16 -42.15
N GLU A 1025 5.57 28.37 -42.65
CA GLU A 1025 6.36 29.37 -41.92
C GLU A 1025 5.49 30.01 -40.82
N VAL A 1026 5.75 29.62 -39.55
CA VAL A 1026 5.07 30.19 -38.37
C VAL A 1026 5.92 31.30 -37.77
N ILE A 1027 5.46 32.55 -37.91
CA ILE A 1027 6.09 33.71 -37.27
C ILE A 1027 5.40 33.98 -35.95
N TYR A 1028 6.15 34.02 -34.84
CA TYR A 1028 5.64 34.34 -33.51
C TYR A 1028 6.18 35.67 -33.02
N GLU A 1029 5.28 36.57 -32.60
CA GLU A 1029 5.65 37.80 -31.90
C GLU A 1029 4.79 38.02 -30.66
N GLN A 1030 5.47 38.19 -29.51
CA GLN A 1030 4.78 38.48 -28.26
C GLN A 1030 4.10 39.85 -28.26
N ASN A 1031 4.80 40.87 -28.76
CA ASN A 1031 4.32 42.26 -28.85
C ASN A 1031 4.57 42.77 -30.28
N PRO A 1032 3.58 42.70 -31.17
CA PRO A 1032 3.75 43.09 -32.57
C PRO A 1032 3.89 44.61 -32.73
N SER A 1033 4.46 45.02 -33.86
CA SER A 1033 4.56 46.42 -34.27
C SER A 1033 4.16 46.60 -35.73
N LEU A 1034 4.16 47.84 -36.25
CA LEU A 1034 3.89 48.06 -37.68
C LEU A 1034 4.93 47.38 -38.58
N ALA A 1035 6.18 47.25 -38.11
CA ALA A 1035 7.25 46.58 -38.85
C ALA A 1035 6.99 45.07 -39.05
N THR A 1036 6.20 44.44 -38.19
CA THR A 1036 5.81 43.02 -38.27
C THR A 1036 5.12 42.69 -39.61
N PHE A 1037 4.47 43.67 -40.23
CA PHE A 1037 3.72 43.50 -41.47
C PHE A 1037 4.48 43.95 -42.72
N GLU A 1038 5.68 44.53 -42.58
CA GLU A 1038 6.43 45.07 -43.71
C GLU A 1038 7.08 43.94 -44.52
N GLY A 1039 6.66 43.79 -45.79
CA GLY A 1039 7.26 42.83 -46.73
C GLY A 1039 6.85 41.37 -46.56
N LEU A 1040 5.87 41.06 -45.71
CA LEU A 1040 5.39 39.71 -45.44
C LEU A 1040 3.88 39.59 -45.71
N GLU A 1041 3.48 38.66 -46.58
CA GLU A 1041 2.06 38.28 -46.73
C GLU A 1041 1.72 37.10 -45.81
N PHE A 1042 0.72 37.29 -44.95
CA PHE A 1042 0.21 36.28 -44.03
C PHE A 1042 -1.14 35.76 -44.52
N SER A 1043 -1.35 34.43 -44.45
CA SER A 1043 -2.64 33.83 -44.81
C SER A 1043 -3.72 34.15 -43.76
N PHE A 1044 -3.33 34.13 -42.48
CA PHE A 1044 -4.14 34.51 -41.34
C PHE A 1044 -3.25 34.74 -40.11
N ALA A 1045 -3.83 35.36 -39.08
CA ALA A 1045 -3.22 35.54 -37.77
C ALA A 1045 -4.03 34.84 -36.67
N ILE A 1046 -3.32 34.26 -35.70
CA ILE A 1046 -3.88 33.71 -34.46
C ILE A 1046 -3.38 34.58 -33.31
N VAL A 1047 -4.27 35.41 -32.76
CA VAL A 1047 -3.97 36.33 -31.65
C VAL A 1047 -4.44 35.68 -30.35
N VAL A 1048 -3.48 35.29 -29.50
CA VAL A 1048 -3.73 34.67 -28.19
C VAL A 1048 -3.47 35.72 -27.10
N VAL A 1049 -4.54 36.21 -26.48
CA VAL A 1049 -4.49 37.26 -25.45
C VAL A 1049 -5.43 36.91 -24.30
N GLY A 1050 -5.27 37.56 -23.15
CA GLY A 1050 -6.01 37.16 -21.96
C GLY A 1050 -5.63 37.88 -20.68
N GLU A 1051 -6.22 37.43 -19.57
CA GLU A 1051 -5.87 37.89 -18.22
C GLU A 1051 -4.50 37.35 -17.75
N PRO A 1052 -3.77 38.04 -16.86
CA PRO A 1052 -2.70 37.39 -16.09
C PRO A 1052 -3.25 36.25 -15.23
N ALA A 1053 -2.37 35.41 -14.68
CA ALA A 1053 -2.78 34.52 -13.59
C ALA A 1053 -3.20 35.35 -12.37
N TYR A 1054 -4.32 34.98 -11.76
CA TYR A 1054 -4.83 35.57 -10.52
C TYR A 1054 -5.51 34.50 -9.68
N ALA A 1055 -5.64 34.78 -8.39
CA ALA A 1055 -6.46 34.03 -7.47
C ALA A 1055 -7.05 34.99 -6.44
N GLU A 1056 -8.23 34.63 -5.93
CA GLU A 1056 -8.87 35.29 -4.80
C GLU A 1056 -8.96 36.83 -4.94
N SER A 1057 -8.63 37.59 -3.88
CA SER A 1057 -8.80 39.04 -3.78
C SER A 1057 -7.98 39.80 -4.83
N LYS A 1058 -6.85 39.25 -5.28
CA LYS A 1058 -6.08 39.82 -6.41
C LYS A 1058 -6.78 39.68 -7.75
N GLY A 1059 -7.79 38.82 -7.84
CA GLY A 1059 -8.66 38.65 -8.99
C GLY A 1059 -9.79 39.67 -9.08
N TYR A 1060 -10.04 40.50 -8.05
CA TYR A 1060 -11.14 41.47 -8.13
C TYR A 1060 -10.88 42.51 -9.23
N ASN A 1061 -11.82 42.64 -10.17
CA ASN A 1061 -11.66 43.52 -11.33
C ASN A 1061 -13.00 44.14 -11.73
N VAL A 1062 -13.13 45.46 -11.53
CA VAL A 1062 -14.34 46.21 -11.89
C VAL A 1062 -14.40 46.62 -13.36
N GLU A 1063 -13.25 46.71 -14.03
CA GLU A 1063 -13.19 47.17 -15.42
C GLU A 1063 -13.41 46.04 -16.42
N LEU A 1064 -13.01 44.81 -16.07
CA LEU A 1064 -13.14 43.60 -16.89
C LEU A 1064 -12.62 43.76 -18.33
N LYS A 1065 -11.63 44.62 -18.55
CA LYS A 1065 -10.99 44.84 -19.87
C LYS A 1065 -9.94 43.76 -20.18
N ILE A 1066 -9.66 43.55 -21.46
CA ILE A 1066 -8.53 42.73 -21.91
C ILE A 1066 -7.21 43.45 -21.55
N PRO A 1067 -6.37 42.89 -20.68
CA PRO A 1067 -5.16 43.56 -20.21
C PRO A 1067 -4.02 43.47 -21.25
N PHE A 1068 -2.85 44.03 -20.89
CA PHE A 1068 -1.63 44.03 -21.71
C PHE A 1068 -1.80 44.67 -23.09
N ASP A 1069 -2.64 45.72 -23.17
CA ASP A 1069 -2.97 46.40 -24.41
C ASP A 1069 -3.63 45.48 -25.47
N GLY A 1070 -4.20 44.35 -25.02
CA GLY A 1070 -4.68 43.28 -25.91
C GLY A 1070 -5.73 43.73 -26.91
N ALA A 1071 -6.63 44.66 -26.53
CA ALA A 1071 -7.62 45.21 -27.45
C ALA A 1071 -6.97 45.98 -28.63
N ASN A 1072 -5.92 46.77 -28.36
CA ASN A 1072 -5.20 47.51 -29.40
C ASN A 1072 -4.38 46.57 -30.28
N VAL A 1073 -3.76 45.54 -29.69
CA VAL A 1073 -3.07 44.48 -30.45
C VAL A 1073 -4.04 43.77 -31.40
N ILE A 1074 -5.21 43.35 -30.92
CA ILE A 1074 -6.25 42.72 -31.76
C ILE A 1074 -6.63 43.66 -32.91
N ASN A 1075 -6.94 44.94 -32.61
CA ASN A 1075 -7.34 45.92 -33.62
C ASN A 1075 -6.26 46.12 -34.70
N MET A 1076 -5.00 46.29 -34.28
CA MET A 1076 -3.89 46.50 -35.21
C MET A 1076 -3.71 45.32 -36.18
N VAL A 1077 -3.85 44.09 -35.69
CA VAL A 1077 -3.69 42.88 -36.51
C VAL A 1077 -4.89 42.67 -37.42
N ALA A 1078 -6.12 42.78 -36.89
CA ALA A 1078 -7.36 42.52 -37.62
C ALA A 1078 -7.63 43.52 -38.76
N GLU A 1079 -7.02 44.71 -38.72
CA GLU A 1079 -7.05 45.68 -39.83
C GLU A 1079 -6.21 45.25 -41.04
N ARG A 1080 -5.28 44.30 -40.86
CA ARG A 1080 -4.25 43.96 -41.86
C ARG A 1080 -4.30 42.51 -42.31
N VAL A 1081 -4.65 41.59 -41.40
CA VAL A 1081 -4.61 40.15 -41.63
C VAL A 1081 -5.92 39.52 -41.14
N PRO A 1082 -6.51 38.54 -41.86
CA PRO A 1082 -7.65 37.79 -41.34
C PRO A 1082 -7.31 37.14 -40.00
N THR A 1083 -8.12 37.40 -38.96
CA THR A 1083 -7.70 37.18 -37.56
C THR A 1083 -8.66 36.28 -36.79
N LEU A 1084 -8.11 35.22 -36.21
CA LEU A 1084 -8.69 34.45 -35.11
C LEU A 1084 -8.19 35.03 -33.78
N VAL A 1085 -9.09 35.35 -32.87
CA VAL A 1085 -8.74 35.66 -31.48
C VAL A 1085 -9.04 34.45 -30.59
N VAL A 1086 -8.04 33.99 -29.84
CA VAL A 1086 -8.18 33.02 -28.75
C VAL A 1086 -8.05 33.78 -27.43
N LEU A 1087 -9.15 33.95 -26.71
CA LEU A 1087 -9.19 34.72 -25.47
C LEU A 1087 -9.04 33.79 -24.26
N ILE A 1088 -7.90 33.86 -23.57
CA ILE A 1088 -7.63 33.12 -22.32
C ILE A 1088 -8.11 33.94 -21.13
N SER A 1089 -9.13 33.47 -20.42
CA SER A 1089 -9.68 34.20 -19.26
C SER A 1089 -10.32 33.24 -18.26
N GLY A 1090 -10.54 33.70 -17.03
CA GLY A 1090 -11.32 32.97 -16.02
C GLY A 1090 -12.80 33.39 -15.97
N ARG A 1091 -13.16 34.44 -16.72
CA ARG A 1091 -14.47 35.11 -16.69
C ARG A 1091 -14.71 35.93 -17.97
N PRO A 1092 -15.97 36.28 -18.29
CA PRO A 1092 -16.25 37.16 -19.42
C PRO A 1092 -15.56 38.52 -19.26
N LEU A 1093 -15.01 39.02 -20.37
CA LEU A 1093 -14.37 40.35 -20.45
C LEU A 1093 -15.17 41.26 -21.37
N VAL A 1094 -15.02 42.58 -21.22
CA VAL A 1094 -15.59 43.58 -22.12
C VAL A 1094 -15.03 43.36 -23.52
N LEU A 1095 -15.93 43.13 -24.48
CA LEU A 1095 -15.63 43.04 -25.90
C LEU A 1095 -16.28 44.22 -26.62
N GLU A 1096 -15.48 45.21 -27.00
CA GLU A 1096 -15.97 46.41 -27.69
C GLU A 1096 -16.62 46.02 -29.03
N PRO A 1097 -17.79 46.59 -29.40
CA PRO A 1097 -18.47 46.27 -30.65
C PRO A 1097 -17.58 46.42 -31.89
N GLU A 1098 -16.75 47.46 -31.94
CA GLU A 1098 -15.83 47.72 -33.05
C GLU A 1098 -14.78 46.61 -33.21
N LEU A 1099 -14.36 46.00 -32.10
CA LEU A 1099 -13.42 44.88 -32.11
C LEU A 1099 -14.09 43.64 -32.70
N LEU A 1100 -15.34 43.37 -32.32
CA LEU A 1100 -16.12 42.26 -32.86
C LEU A 1100 -16.37 42.41 -34.36
N GLU A 1101 -16.54 43.62 -34.90
CA GLU A 1101 -16.72 43.83 -36.34
C GLU A 1101 -15.44 43.52 -37.15
N LYS A 1102 -14.26 43.85 -36.58
CA LYS A 1102 -12.97 43.72 -37.28
C LYS A 1102 -12.45 42.28 -37.37
N ILE A 1103 -12.60 41.48 -36.32
CA ILE A 1103 -12.08 40.10 -36.26
C ILE A 1103 -12.90 39.11 -37.08
N ASP A 1104 -12.29 38.02 -37.53
CA ASP A 1104 -12.96 37.00 -38.34
C ASP A 1104 -13.51 35.86 -37.47
N ALA A 1105 -12.79 35.44 -36.42
CA ALA A 1105 -13.28 34.45 -35.47
C ALA A 1105 -12.87 34.77 -34.02
N LEU A 1106 -13.68 34.30 -33.07
CA LEU A 1106 -13.47 34.46 -31.64
C LEU A 1106 -13.71 33.14 -30.93
N VAL A 1107 -12.69 32.66 -30.20
CA VAL A 1107 -12.74 31.47 -29.36
C VAL A 1107 -12.49 31.88 -27.91
N ALA A 1108 -13.41 31.50 -27.02
CA ALA A 1108 -13.20 31.62 -25.57
C ALA A 1108 -12.51 30.34 -25.05
N ALA A 1109 -11.37 30.54 -24.39
CA ALA A 1109 -10.58 29.48 -23.77
C ALA A 1109 -10.49 29.75 -22.25
N TRP A 1110 -11.30 29.02 -21.47
CA TRP A 1110 -11.35 29.17 -20.02
C TRP A 1110 -10.16 28.48 -19.35
N LEU A 1111 -9.01 29.17 -19.30
CA LEU A 1111 -7.74 28.68 -18.73
C LEU A 1111 -7.47 27.20 -19.11
N PRO A 1112 -7.06 26.92 -20.37
CA PRO A 1112 -7.09 25.57 -20.94
C PRO A 1112 -6.10 24.57 -20.30
N GLY A 1113 -5.34 24.92 -19.28
CA GLY A 1113 -4.50 23.98 -18.55
C GLY A 1113 -3.19 23.69 -19.28
N SER A 1114 -2.67 22.47 -19.21
CA SER A 1114 -1.29 22.15 -19.62
C SER A 1114 -1.13 21.67 -21.08
N GLN A 1115 -2.21 21.45 -21.83
CA GLN A 1115 -2.17 20.78 -23.15
C GLN A 1115 -2.65 21.72 -24.28
N GLY A 1116 -1.80 22.66 -24.69
CA GLY A 1116 -2.12 23.70 -25.68
C GLY A 1116 -2.43 23.16 -27.08
N GLU A 1117 -1.90 21.98 -27.41
CA GLU A 1117 -2.26 21.17 -28.59
C GLU A 1117 -3.77 20.93 -28.74
N GLY A 1118 -4.52 20.84 -27.64
CA GLY A 1118 -5.99 20.72 -27.70
C GLY A 1118 -6.67 21.94 -28.34
N VAL A 1119 -6.06 23.13 -28.26
CA VAL A 1119 -6.54 24.33 -28.96
C VAL A 1119 -6.29 24.21 -30.45
N ALA A 1120 -5.10 23.76 -30.84
CA ALA A 1120 -4.73 23.55 -32.24
C ALA A 1120 -5.67 22.54 -32.93
N ASP A 1121 -5.97 21.43 -32.26
CA ASP A 1121 -6.87 20.39 -32.78
C ASP A 1121 -8.22 20.94 -33.25
N VAL A 1122 -8.80 21.85 -32.46
CA VAL A 1122 -10.14 22.40 -32.74
C VAL A 1122 -10.06 23.49 -33.81
N VAL A 1123 -9.08 24.40 -33.75
CA VAL A 1123 -9.02 25.52 -34.71
C VAL A 1123 -8.62 25.09 -36.12
N PHE A 1124 -7.89 23.97 -36.26
CA PHE A 1124 -7.53 23.38 -37.57
C PHE A 1124 -8.51 22.30 -38.05
N GLY A 1125 -9.57 22.00 -37.30
CA GLY A 1125 -10.66 21.12 -37.75
C GLY A 1125 -10.45 19.63 -37.53
N GLU A 1126 -9.46 19.23 -36.73
CA GLU A 1126 -9.27 17.83 -36.32
C GLU A 1126 -10.30 17.41 -35.24
N TYR A 1127 -10.93 18.38 -34.57
CA TYR A 1127 -12.01 18.16 -33.61
C TYR A 1127 -13.09 19.27 -33.66
N GLU A 1128 -14.35 18.93 -33.37
CA GLU A 1128 -15.47 19.90 -33.39
C GLU A 1128 -15.54 20.73 -32.11
N PHE A 1129 -15.93 22.01 -32.24
CA PHE A 1129 -16.34 22.80 -31.08
C PHE A 1129 -17.59 22.21 -30.43
N GLN A 1130 -17.47 21.81 -29.16
CA GLN A 1130 -18.58 21.27 -28.36
C GLN A 1130 -18.93 22.17 -27.17
N GLY A 1131 -18.02 23.05 -26.76
CA GLY A 1131 -18.19 23.90 -25.59
C GLY A 1131 -19.37 24.87 -25.75
N LYS A 1132 -20.03 25.13 -24.61
CA LYS A 1132 -21.14 26.09 -24.48
C LYS A 1132 -20.86 27.05 -23.34
N LEU A 1133 -21.29 28.30 -23.48
CA LEU A 1133 -21.10 29.31 -22.46
C LEU A 1133 -21.79 28.89 -21.17
N PRO A 1134 -21.06 28.82 -20.06
CA PRO A 1134 -21.63 28.41 -18.79
C PRO A 1134 -22.09 29.63 -17.96
N VAL A 1135 -21.65 30.82 -18.35
CA VAL A 1135 -22.03 32.12 -17.79
C VAL A 1135 -22.41 33.03 -18.95
N THR A 1136 -23.27 33.99 -18.66
CA THR A 1136 -23.67 35.01 -19.61
C THR A 1136 -22.49 35.91 -19.95
N TRP A 1137 -22.26 36.16 -21.24
CA TRP A 1137 -21.29 37.16 -21.68
C TRP A 1137 -21.99 38.51 -21.80
N PHE A 1138 -21.51 39.49 -21.05
CA PHE A 1138 -22.12 40.80 -20.92
C PHE A 1138 -21.56 41.76 -22.01
N LYS A 1139 -22.40 42.67 -22.54
CA LYS A 1139 -22.02 43.82 -23.42
C LYS A 1139 -21.06 44.87 -22.82
N ARG A 1140 -21.40 45.50 -21.69
CA ARG A 1140 -20.65 46.54 -20.95
C ARG A 1140 -20.55 46.21 -19.45
N ALA A 1141 -19.52 46.67 -18.74
CA ALA A 1141 -19.37 46.35 -17.31
C ALA A 1141 -20.48 46.97 -16.42
N ASP A 1142 -21.10 48.08 -16.85
CA ASP A 1142 -22.12 48.82 -16.09
C ASP A 1142 -23.49 48.12 -16.00
N GLN A 1143 -23.74 47.08 -16.80
CA GLN A 1143 -24.97 46.29 -16.71
C GLN A 1143 -24.93 45.24 -15.61
N LEU A 1144 -23.76 44.92 -15.04
CA LEU A 1144 -23.59 43.81 -14.12
C LEU A 1144 -24.22 44.11 -12.74
N PRO A 1145 -24.89 43.12 -12.13
CA PRO A 1145 -24.99 41.71 -12.55
C PRO A 1145 -26.05 41.47 -13.65
N VAL A 1146 -25.77 40.57 -14.60
CA VAL A 1146 -26.74 40.08 -15.61
C VAL A 1146 -26.75 38.56 -15.58
N ASN A 1147 -27.86 37.98 -15.14
CA ASN A 1147 -27.99 36.54 -15.00
C ASN A 1147 -29.19 35.99 -15.74
N TYR A 1148 -29.07 34.75 -16.18
CA TYR A 1148 -30.15 33.98 -16.73
C TYR A 1148 -31.33 33.91 -15.75
N GLY A 1149 -32.51 34.27 -16.24
CA GLY A 1149 -33.75 34.32 -15.47
C GLY A 1149 -34.08 35.68 -14.85
N ASP A 1150 -33.19 36.67 -14.93
CA ASP A 1150 -33.46 38.04 -14.49
C ASP A 1150 -34.49 38.73 -15.43
N GLU A 1151 -35.30 39.65 -14.91
CA GLU A 1151 -36.39 40.32 -15.65
C GLU A 1151 -35.90 41.12 -16.87
N HIS A 1152 -34.65 41.58 -16.85
CA HIS A 1152 -34.02 42.39 -17.89
C HIS A 1152 -32.75 41.73 -18.46
N TYR A 1153 -32.89 40.49 -18.92
CA TYR A 1153 -31.79 39.71 -19.50
C TYR A 1153 -31.43 40.17 -20.93
N ASP A 1154 -30.36 40.96 -21.08
CA ASP A 1154 -29.87 41.49 -22.39
C ASP A 1154 -28.36 41.21 -22.63
N PRO A 1155 -27.98 39.96 -22.93
CA PRO A 1155 -26.58 39.56 -23.04
C PRO A 1155 -25.93 39.93 -24.39
N LEU A 1156 -24.59 39.96 -24.43
CA LEU A 1156 -23.82 39.94 -25.68
C LEU A 1156 -23.83 38.54 -26.29
N PHE A 1157 -23.53 37.53 -25.47
CA PHE A 1157 -23.72 36.12 -25.79
C PHE A 1157 -24.48 35.45 -24.62
N PRO A 1158 -25.64 34.84 -24.87
CA PRO A 1158 -26.46 34.26 -23.80
C PRO A 1158 -25.81 33.01 -23.18
N LEU A 1159 -26.28 32.64 -21.99
CA LEU A 1159 -26.00 31.34 -21.37
C LEU A 1159 -26.28 30.21 -22.37
N GLY A 1160 -25.38 29.23 -22.45
CA GLY A 1160 -25.48 28.10 -23.37
C GLY A 1160 -25.11 28.43 -24.83
N PHE A 1161 -24.64 29.64 -25.13
CA PHE A 1161 -24.22 30.01 -26.49
C PHE A 1161 -22.91 29.30 -26.90
N GLY A 1162 -22.77 29.02 -28.19
CA GLY A 1162 -21.57 28.42 -28.79
C GLY A 1162 -21.90 27.91 -30.18
N LEU A 1163 -21.19 28.40 -31.19
CA LEU A 1163 -21.39 28.00 -32.58
C LEU A 1163 -20.84 26.59 -32.83
N LYS A 1164 -21.47 25.86 -33.74
CA LYS A 1164 -20.92 24.62 -34.27
C LYS A 1164 -20.04 24.93 -35.48
N MET A 1165 -18.91 24.26 -35.58
CA MET A 1165 -18.10 24.24 -36.80
C MET A 1165 -18.41 22.96 -37.55
N LYS A 1166 -18.72 23.05 -38.84
CA LYS A 1166 -18.83 21.85 -39.69
C LYS A 1166 -17.43 21.42 -40.12
N ILE A 1167 -17.02 20.22 -39.75
CA ILE A 1167 -15.81 19.60 -40.31
C ILE A 1167 -16.15 19.12 -41.72
N HIS A 1168 -15.28 19.41 -42.69
CA HIS A 1168 -15.42 18.97 -44.08
C HIS A 1168 -14.67 17.66 -44.33
#